data_AF-A0A8S1RN86-F1
#
_entry.id   AF-A0A8S1RN86-F1
#
_cell.length_a   1.000
_cell.length_b   1.000
_cell.length_c   1.000
_cell.angle_alpha   90.00
_cell.angle_beta   90.00
_cell.angle_gamma   90.00
#
_symmetry.space_group_name_H-M   'P 1'
#
loop_
_entity.id
_entity.type
_entity.pdbx_description
1 polymer ?
#
loop_
_entity_poly.entity_id
_entity_poly.type
_entity_poly.pdbx_seq_one_letter_code
_entity_poly.pdbx_strand_id
1 'polypeptide(L)'
;MQVETFKDQLYSKLRQKSQPQNDKALILLQSIENNLNLEQRTNPTAYIAQLINLLKSTKEGQDAIILLIYKILPSVPIVVVRKLIPALLEEVSKVQLDNLSLGVFGQILILSAKEDLNSPKMQQLFSLLLQQTISDKKKLRKQAVKTLQTFYQQKALDIQQVPEINEKLRTHLKVNLQENNECAQHSLTLLASLNNLIPYSILVDALYVIIEEIQNMDSKYYPFIFLSLEQVLQQNVGADQAEKLIQQLNLLQPEEVNAQHAYIQCIRQCLLTLSQSSLSLAASYLPSTLSNMAELLLQNNQKLMQHCRLEMMTLIEKIGKSTLSLKQDLAEDIMNLELESAGTLQQKYIATLTYLFSNRFDHANILDVFAKFFATIDDRTFDHCKELVKEFVHNKSRWPHVYFEKTFGQLCNGVSMSLLLSTFPLRTEGINPLDKDFDEKSNCWILYILSKYANPNLEEFLDFLFPLTNLLSLVSNANPSHEQKIIQNILFHVLEIASNSKAKIDAQHHPKLNQFIELTLNYLKKDHVFFEKLLLMIAKLFSQLITFPQLQNYSKQYISTLAKLVEQNNCTHTLNAIKVMSFAAPKQYIQEAFKKNIEKLLSSKDKLDDRALNNMDIVLQVVSAQQMTSDLWDYCINFTKEMINIPIIQKKIYKFLAAIIPKVHHTFLAEAYNLVLEAECESSSRQKRFQVILQLEQFVVSKLENYQTFIQQFLPEMVVAIRDNNIKTRLLAEKLIENIGQRLLGLDLLDQFISMVFAGLAAQSNVMKADAVATISLLVDKFYTNLKTEFIEEMTKLILLLLKEQNNEIFKSIILYVKVLIKHRHILNQYLFSQLLNIDEVSRDKNIIILKRLLMKLSKAYTVTAESLIPQEHIKLFKNAIKIEKQQKKKKNKRDQERELNKQKWQEKKNKKQKDSDFESDEESDEQQDQKQQQGGMETEVEVENNLLLKYDFKKEQFHFEDAIKQKKKVQEKEQQKQSTIQPLVEYKDGKVIVNEQKEVLGQKRRREEVNSDNEEHGQKKITRNDRKTKDVVHIIKESGSTFKSKQKAGGDVTVKGRPEPFAFIQLNPKALNKRFKNQANKAFEEVFQKKSGALKGVKAHK
;
A
#
# COMPACT_ATOMS: atom_id res chain seq x y z
N MET A 1 20.22 32.70 -24.13
CA MET A 1 18.89 32.37 -24.69
C MET A 1 18.32 33.65 -25.26
N GLN A 2 18.09 33.72 -26.56
CA GLN A 2 17.43 34.88 -27.18
C GLN A 2 16.00 34.93 -26.65
N VAL A 3 15.59 36.10 -26.13
CA VAL A 3 14.21 36.35 -25.73
C VAL A 3 13.38 36.26 -27.01
N GLU A 4 12.53 35.23 -27.14
CA GLU A 4 11.61 35.11 -28.27
C GLU A 4 10.82 36.42 -28.39
N THR A 5 10.87 37.05 -29.56
CA THR A 5 10.11 38.28 -29.78
C THR A 5 8.62 37.95 -29.77
N PHE A 6 7.76 38.90 -29.40
CA PHE A 6 6.29 38.74 -29.43
C PHE A 6 5.79 38.12 -30.75
N LYS A 7 6.45 38.49 -31.85
CA LYS A 7 6.25 37.95 -33.20
C LYS A 7 6.49 36.43 -33.24
N ASP A 8 7.62 35.94 -32.74
CA ASP A 8 7.98 34.51 -32.75
C ASP A 8 6.97 33.67 -31.96
N GLN A 9 6.46 34.21 -30.84
CA GLN A 9 5.41 33.58 -30.05
C GLN A 9 4.05 33.53 -30.78
N LEU A 10 3.72 34.55 -31.57
CA LEU A 10 2.47 34.59 -32.33
C LEU A 10 2.51 33.62 -33.53
N TYR A 11 3.64 33.57 -34.24
CA TYR A 11 3.87 32.62 -35.33
C TYR A 11 3.88 31.18 -34.85
N SER A 12 4.50 30.88 -33.70
CA SER A 12 4.48 29.53 -33.14
C SER A 12 3.07 29.08 -32.75
N LYS A 13 2.26 29.98 -32.14
CA LYS A 13 0.85 29.73 -31.79
C LYS A 13 -0.07 29.53 -33.01
N LEU A 14 0.27 30.07 -34.17
CA LEU A 14 -0.47 29.85 -35.43
C LEU A 14 -0.04 28.56 -36.14
N ARG A 15 1.25 28.19 -36.07
CA ARG A 15 1.81 26.98 -36.72
C ARG A 15 1.53 25.66 -35.98
N GLN A 16 1.18 25.70 -34.69
CA GLN A 16 0.93 24.49 -33.88
C GLN A 16 -0.32 23.67 -34.29
N LYS A 17 -1.27 24.24 -35.04
CA LYS A 17 -2.48 23.55 -35.53
C LYS A 17 -2.77 23.96 -36.97
N SER A 18 -2.54 23.07 -37.94
CA SER A 18 -2.87 23.29 -39.36
C SER A 18 -4.41 23.24 -39.55
N GLN A 19 -5.03 24.41 -39.56
CA GLN A 19 -6.43 24.61 -39.93
C GLN A 19 -6.46 25.68 -41.03
N PRO A 20 -7.37 25.59 -42.01
CA PRO A 20 -7.42 26.52 -43.15
C PRO A 20 -7.58 27.98 -42.72
N GLN A 21 -8.20 28.24 -41.56
CA GLN A 21 -8.31 29.57 -40.95
C GLN A 21 -6.97 30.09 -40.39
N ASN A 22 -6.10 29.22 -39.85
CA ASN A 22 -4.76 29.62 -39.38
C ASN A 22 -3.82 29.94 -40.54
N ASP A 23 -3.96 29.25 -41.68
CA ASP A 23 -3.17 29.51 -42.88
C ASP A 23 -3.57 30.87 -43.51
N LYS A 24 -4.87 31.15 -43.59
CA LYS A 24 -5.38 32.49 -43.97
C LYS A 24 -4.93 33.58 -43.00
N ALA A 25 -4.92 33.31 -41.69
CA ALA A 25 -4.43 34.23 -40.67
C ALA A 25 -2.92 34.48 -40.77
N LEU A 26 -2.12 33.48 -41.15
CA LEU A 26 -0.68 33.64 -41.38
C LEU A 26 -0.38 34.53 -42.60
N ILE A 27 -1.16 34.37 -43.69
CA ILE A 27 -1.05 35.21 -44.89
C ILE A 27 -1.44 36.66 -44.56
N LEU A 28 -2.54 36.86 -43.84
CA LEU A 28 -2.96 38.18 -43.36
C LEU A 28 -1.92 38.81 -42.41
N LEU A 29 -1.28 38.01 -41.55
CA LEU A 29 -0.26 38.54 -40.65
C LEU A 29 0.97 39.02 -41.43
N GLN A 30 1.36 38.31 -42.48
CA GLN A 30 2.45 38.72 -43.37
C GLN A 30 2.12 40.01 -44.14
N SER A 31 0.87 40.19 -44.58
CA SER A 31 0.47 41.43 -45.27
C SER A 31 0.42 42.64 -44.32
N ILE A 32 -0.02 42.44 -43.08
CA ILE A 32 0.00 43.46 -42.02
C ILE A 32 1.44 43.86 -41.67
N GLU A 33 2.35 42.88 -41.55
CA GLU A 33 3.77 43.17 -41.30
C GLU A 33 4.39 44.03 -42.40
N ASN A 34 4.06 43.75 -43.66
CA ASN A 34 4.56 44.56 -44.79
C ASN A 34 4.14 46.03 -44.71
N ASN A 35 3.04 46.33 -44.01
CA ASN A 35 2.52 47.68 -43.79
C ASN A 35 2.98 48.32 -42.46
N LEU A 36 3.77 47.62 -41.64
CA LEU A 36 4.28 48.11 -40.36
C LEU A 36 5.80 48.35 -40.43
N ASN A 37 6.25 49.49 -39.90
CA ASN A 37 7.68 49.81 -39.78
C ASN A 37 8.38 48.86 -38.78
N LEU A 38 9.71 48.71 -38.87
CA LEU A 38 10.50 47.79 -38.04
C LEU A 38 10.26 47.96 -36.53
N GLU A 39 10.12 49.21 -36.04
CA GLU A 39 9.80 49.52 -34.63
C GLU A 39 8.33 49.21 -34.25
N GLN A 40 7.41 49.21 -35.23
CA GLN A 40 5.99 48.92 -35.00
C GLN A 40 5.70 47.42 -34.99
N ARG A 41 6.55 46.61 -35.64
CA ARG A 41 6.46 45.14 -35.67
C ARG A 41 6.75 44.46 -34.33
N THR A 42 7.31 45.18 -33.36
CA THR A 42 7.51 44.69 -31.99
C THR A 42 6.38 45.10 -31.04
N ASN A 43 5.46 45.98 -31.46
CA ASN A 43 4.40 46.52 -30.61
C ASN A 43 3.03 45.88 -30.95
N PRO A 44 2.45 45.06 -30.05
CA PRO A 44 1.16 44.39 -30.28
C PRO A 44 0.00 45.38 -30.51
N THR A 45 0.13 46.62 -30.03
CA THR A 45 -0.84 47.71 -30.24
C THR A 45 -1.00 48.08 -31.72
N ALA A 46 0.10 48.11 -32.48
CA ALA A 46 0.09 48.50 -33.89
C ALA A 46 -0.62 47.46 -34.75
N TYR A 47 -0.47 46.17 -34.40
CA TYR A 47 -1.19 45.07 -35.04
C TYR A 47 -2.71 45.17 -34.82
N ILE A 48 -3.17 45.47 -33.60
CA ILE A 48 -4.63 45.61 -33.34
C ILE A 48 -5.23 46.81 -34.08
N ALA A 49 -4.55 47.96 -34.12
CA ALA A 49 -5.05 49.14 -34.83
C ALA A 49 -5.25 48.87 -36.33
N GLN A 50 -4.30 48.17 -36.97
CA GLN A 50 -4.44 47.77 -38.38
C GLN A 50 -5.52 46.71 -38.57
N LEU A 51 -5.65 45.73 -37.67
CA LEU A 51 -6.70 44.72 -37.73
C LEU A 51 -8.11 45.33 -37.61
N ILE A 52 -8.30 46.35 -36.76
CA ILE A 52 -9.58 47.08 -36.65
C ILE A 52 -9.91 47.82 -37.95
N ASN A 53 -8.92 48.51 -38.54
CA ASN A 53 -9.12 49.20 -39.82
C ASN A 53 -9.42 48.23 -40.97
N LEU A 54 -8.76 47.08 -41.00
CA LEU A 54 -9.06 46.00 -41.95
C LEU A 54 -10.49 45.49 -41.76
N LEU A 55 -10.92 45.26 -40.51
CA LEU A 55 -12.28 44.81 -40.20
C LEU A 55 -13.35 45.79 -40.69
N LYS A 56 -13.07 47.10 -40.65
CA LYS A 56 -13.93 48.15 -41.23
C LYS A 56 -13.98 48.15 -42.76
N SER A 57 -12.89 47.79 -43.42
CA SER A 57 -12.72 47.92 -44.88
C SER A 57 -13.10 46.68 -45.69
N THR A 58 -12.99 45.47 -45.12
CA THR A 58 -13.15 44.21 -45.85
C THR A 58 -14.26 43.32 -45.27
N LYS A 59 -15.17 42.84 -46.13
CA LYS A 59 -16.19 41.83 -45.78
C LYS A 59 -15.69 40.39 -45.92
N GLU A 60 -14.66 40.14 -46.74
CA GLU A 60 -14.08 38.81 -46.93
C GLU A 60 -12.96 38.53 -45.92
N GLY A 61 -12.94 37.33 -45.32
CA GLY A 61 -11.87 36.90 -44.42
C GLY A 61 -11.98 37.37 -42.95
N GLN A 62 -13.14 37.88 -42.53
CA GLN A 62 -13.39 38.38 -41.18
C GLN A 62 -13.03 37.37 -40.07
N ASP A 63 -13.27 36.08 -40.26
CA ASP A 63 -12.91 35.02 -39.30
C ASP A 63 -11.42 34.99 -38.95
N ALA A 64 -10.55 35.19 -39.96
CA ALA A 64 -9.10 35.19 -39.78
C ALA A 64 -8.63 36.46 -39.05
N ILE A 65 -9.29 37.60 -39.33
CA ILE A 65 -9.05 38.86 -38.63
C ILE A 65 -9.48 38.74 -37.16
N ILE A 66 -10.66 38.19 -36.87
CA ILE A 66 -11.16 37.96 -35.51
C ILE A 66 -10.28 36.98 -34.74
N LEU A 67 -9.77 35.93 -35.41
CA LEU A 67 -8.84 34.97 -34.81
C LEU A 67 -7.52 35.64 -34.40
N LEU A 68 -6.99 36.54 -35.24
CA LEU A 68 -5.80 37.33 -34.91
C LEU A 68 -6.08 38.29 -33.76
N ILE A 69 -7.22 38.99 -33.78
CA ILE A 69 -7.64 39.88 -32.68
C ILE A 69 -7.71 39.09 -31.36
N TYR A 70 -8.39 37.94 -31.33
CA TYR A 70 -8.50 37.08 -30.15
C TYR A 70 -7.14 36.61 -29.60
N LYS A 71 -6.15 36.39 -30.46
CA LYS A 71 -4.80 35.95 -30.06
C LYS A 71 -3.89 37.09 -29.60
N ILE A 72 -4.09 38.29 -30.14
CA ILE A 72 -3.24 39.47 -29.88
C ILE A 72 -3.79 40.31 -28.71
N LEU A 73 -5.09 40.36 -28.50
CA LEU A 73 -5.73 41.17 -27.45
C LEU A 73 -5.13 41.00 -26.04
N PRO A 74 -4.80 39.78 -25.57
CA PRO A 74 -4.18 39.58 -24.25
C PRO A 74 -2.75 40.14 -24.12
N SER A 75 -2.08 40.43 -25.23
CA SER A 75 -0.70 40.94 -25.26
C SER A 75 -0.60 42.45 -25.39
N VAL A 76 -1.73 43.15 -25.57
CA VAL A 76 -1.76 44.62 -25.67
C VAL A 76 -1.86 45.26 -24.28
N PRO A 77 -1.11 46.35 -24.01
CA PRO A 77 -1.22 47.08 -22.75
C PRO A 77 -2.67 47.49 -22.43
N ILE A 78 -3.12 47.22 -21.21
CA ILE A 78 -4.54 47.34 -20.80
C ILE A 78 -5.11 48.75 -21.00
N VAL A 79 -4.28 49.79 -20.81
CA VAL A 79 -4.63 51.21 -21.01
C VAL A 79 -5.01 51.49 -22.47
N VAL A 80 -4.35 50.81 -23.42
CA VAL A 80 -4.62 50.98 -24.84
C VAL A 80 -5.81 50.15 -25.27
N VAL A 81 -5.95 48.92 -24.76
CA VAL A 81 -7.14 48.08 -25.01
C VAL A 81 -8.41 48.83 -24.62
N ARG A 82 -8.45 49.47 -23.44
CA ARG A 82 -9.62 50.23 -22.98
C ARG A 82 -10.08 51.32 -23.95
N LYS A 83 -9.15 52.04 -24.58
CA LYS A 83 -9.47 53.06 -25.60
C LYS A 83 -10.01 52.45 -26.90
N LEU A 84 -9.66 51.20 -27.19
CA LEU A 84 -10.06 50.48 -28.39
C LEU A 84 -11.37 49.67 -28.22
N ILE A 85 -11.82 49.43 -26.97
CA ILE A 85 -13.04 48.65 -26.68
C ILE A 85 -14.26 49.17 -27.46
N PRO A 86 -14.59 50.48 -27.49
CA PRO A 86 -15.79 50.94 -28.21
C PRO A 86 -15.76 50.62 -29.70
N ALA A 87 -14.60 50.80 -30.35
CA ALA A 87 -14.41 50.52 -31.77
C ALA A 87 -14.41 49.01 -32.07
N LEU A 88 -13.82 48.20 -31.19
CA LEU A 88 -13.86 46.74 -31.30
C LEU A 88 -15.27 46.18 -31.14
N LEU A 89 -16.04 46.70 -30.18
CA LEU A 89 -17.40 46.24 -29.94
C LEU A 89 -18.34 46.55 -31.09
N GLU A 90 -18.26 47.76 -31.64
CA GLU A 90 -19.08 48.15 -32.78
C GLU A 90 -18.81 47.27 -34.00
N GLU A 91 -17.54 47.01 -34.31
CA GLU A 91 -17.17 46.24 -35.49
C GLU A 91 -17.35 44.72 -35.31
N VAL A 92 -17.07 44.16 -34.12
CA VAL A 92 -17.27 42.73 -33.87
C VAL A 92 -18.77 42.39 -33.73
N SER A 93 -19.62 43.33 -33.29
CA SER A 93 -21.08 43.14 -33.27
C SER A 93 -21.72 43.07 -34.65
N LYS A 94 -21.07 43.61 -35.69
CA LYS A 94 -21.54 43.57 -37.09
C LYS A 94 -21.27 42.21 -37.76
N VAL A 95 -20.45 41.35 -37.14
CA VAL A 95 -20.07 40.03 -37.66
C VAL A 95 -20.98 38.94 -37.08
N GLN A 96 -21.19 37.85 -37.83
CA GLN A 96 -21.94 36.69 -37.35
C GLN A 96 -21.38 36.16 -36.02
N LEU A 97 -22.29 35.79 -35.12
CA LEU A 97 -21.97 35.27 -33.80
C LEU A 97 -21.46 33.83 -33.89
N ASP A 98 -20.14 33.70 -33.77
CA ASP A 98 -19.37 32.47 -33.89
C ASP A 98 -18.49 32.25 -32.65
N ASN A 99 -17.89 31.05 -32.51
CA ASN A 99 -17.06 30.71 -31.35
C ASN A 99 -15.91 31.71 -31.10
N LEU A 100 -15.37 32.29 -32.18
CA LEU A 100 -14.25 33.23 -32.12
C LEU A 100 -14.71 34.61 -31.64
N SER A 101 -15.86 35.11 -32.12
CA SER A 101 -16.41 36.39 -31.66
C SER A 101 -16.86 36.30 -30.20
N LEU A 102 -17.42 35.18 -29.75
CA LEU A 102 -17.68 34.93 -28.31
C LEU A 102 -16.41 34.95 -27.46
N GLY A 103 -15.32 34.37 -27.98
CA GLY A 103 -14.01 34.43 -27.33
C GLY A 103 -13.49 35.87 -27.18
N VAL A 104 -13.66 36.70 -28.21
CA VAL A 104 -13.29 38.12 -28.18
C VAL A 104 -14.17 38.89 -27.20
N PHE A 105 -15.49 38.66 -27.18
CA PHE A 105 -16.39 39.28 -26.21
C PHE A 105 -16.04 38.92 -24.77
N GLY A 106 -15.70 37.64 -24.51
CA GLY A 106 -15.20 37.21 -23.20
C GLY A 106 -13.92 37.92 -22.77
N GLN A 107 -12.95 38.08 -23.68
CA GLN A 107 -11.71 38.83 -23.39
C GLN A 107 -11.97 40.32 -23.15
N ILE A 108 -12.90 40.94 -23.88
CA ILE A 108 -13.28 42.34 -23.68
C ILE A 108 -13.89 42.54 -22.27
N LEU A 109 -14.77 41.63 -21.84
CA LEU A 109 -15.32 41.65 -20.48
C LEU A 109 -14.25 41.41 -19.41
N ILE A 110 -13.25 40.57 -19.67
CA ILE A 110 -12.12 40.34 -18.74
C ILE A 110 -11.22 41.58 -18.64
N LEU A 111 -11.00 42.32 -19.73
CA LEU A 111 -10.03 43.43 -19.76
C LEU A 111 -10.60 44.80 -19.34
N SER A 112 -11.92 44.94 -19.24
CA SER A 112 -12.59 46.18 -18.82
C SER A 112 -12.32 46.56 -17.35
N ALA A 113 -12.46 47.83 -16.96
CA ALA A 113 -12.45 48.19 -15.53
C ALA A 113 -13.78 47.79 -14.85
N LYS A 114 -13.80 47.81 -13.51
CA LYS A 114 -15.04 47.66 -12.74
C LYS A 114 -16.10 48.70 -13.13
N GLU A 115 -15.69 49.95 -13.31
CA GLU A 115 -16.58 51.07 -13.69
C GLU A 115 -17.18 50.86 -15.10
N ASP A 116 -16.39 50.32 -16.04
CA ASP A 116 -16.81 50.07 -17.42
C ASP A 116 -17.82 48.92 -17.54
N LEU A 117 -17.80 47.96 -16.60
CA LEU A 117 -18.71 46.81 -16.59
C LEU A 117 -20.18 47.21 -16.36
N ASN A 118 -20.42 48.33 -15.67
CA ASN A 118 -21.76 48.91 -15.49
C ASN A 118 -22.29 49.63 -16.74
N SER A 119 -21.46 49.83 -17.77
CA SER A 119 -21.94 50.51 -18.96
C SER A 119 -23.01 49.69 -19.71
N PRO A 120 -24.05 50.32 -20.28
CA PRO A 120 -25.17 49.61 -20.92
C PRO A 120 -24.71 48.71 -22.07
N LYS A 121 -23.67 49.11 -22.81
CA LYS A 121 -23.05 48.30 -23.88
C LYS A 121 -22.40 47.03 -23.34
N MET A 122 -21.71 47.09 -22.20
CA MET A 122 -21.07 45.92 -21.59
C MET A 122 -22.08 44.98 -20.96
N GLN A 123 -23.13 45.52 -20.36
CA GLN A 123 -24.26 44.74 -19.89
C GLN A 123 -25.03 44.05 -21.03
N GLN A 124 -25.16 44.68 -22.20
CA GLN A 124 -25.79 44.08 -23.39
C GLN A 124 -24.98 42.90 -23.91
N LEU A 125 -23.65 43.03 -23.95
CA LEU A 125 -22.75 41.94 -24.32
C LEU A 125 -22.82 40.77 -23.34
N PHE A 126 -22.90 41.08 -22.05
CA PHE A 126 -23.06 40.05 -21.02
C PHE A 126 -24.38 39.29 -21.19
N SER A 127 -25.51 39.98 -21.42
CA SER A 127 -26.78 39.31 -21.73
C SER A 127 -26.73 38.48 -23.02
N LEU A 128 -25.98 38.94 -24.03
CA LEU A 128 -25.81 38.20 -25.27
C LEU A 128 -25.02 36.91 -25.05
N LEU A 129 -23.97 36.96 -24.22
CA LEU A 129 -23.22 35.76 -23.81
C LEU A 129 -24.10 34.78 -23.01
N LEU A 130 -24.96 35.27 -22.12
CA LEU A 130 -25.91 34.46 -21.38
C LEU A 130 -26.93 33.77 -22.31
N GLN A 131 -27.49 34.48 -23.28
CA GLN A 131 -28.39 33.88 -24.27
C GLN A 131 -27.71 32.72 -25.05
N GLN A 132 -26.41 32.86 -25.35
CA GLN A 132 -25.66 31.79 -26.02
C GLN A 132 -25.40 30.56 -25.15
N THR A 133 -25.59 30.61 -23.82
CA THR A 133 -25.50 29.41 -22.97
C THR A 133 -26.67 28.45 -23.15
N ILE A 134 -27.74 28.90 -23.80
CA ILE A 134 -28.95 28.09 -24.04
C ILE A 134 -29.09 27.73 -25.53
N SER A 135 -28.23 28.26 -26.41
CA SER A 135 -28.26 27.96 -27.84
C SER A 135 -28.23 26.45 -28.17
N ASP A 136 -29.04 26.04 -29.15
CA ASP A 136 -29.07 24.69 -29.73
C ASP A 136 -27.70 24.27 -30.30
N LYS A 137 -26.89 25.25 -30.74
CA LYS A 137 -25.56 25.01 -31.29
C LYS A 137 -24.57 24.66 -30.17
N LYS A 138 -24.36 23.37 -29.94
CA LYS A 138 -23.44 22.80 -28.92
C LYS A 138 -22.05 23.44 -28.84
N LYS A 139 -21.45 23.85 -29.98
CA LYS A 139 -20.12 24.49 -29.99
C LYS A 139 -20.16 25.90 -29.39
N LEU A 140 -21.17 26.71 -29.76
CA LEU A 140 -21.37 28.05 -29.23
C LEU A 140 -21.68 28.00 -27.75
N ARG A 141 -22.60 27.11 -27.35
CA ARG A 141 -22.95 26.89 -25.94
C ARG A 141 -21.75 26.56 -25.06
N LYS A 142 -20.93 25.59 -25.46
CA LYS A 142 -19.72 25.21 -24.72
C LYS A 142 -18.71 26.34 -24.64
N GLN A 143 -18.56 27.12 -25.71
CA GLN A 143 -17.66 28.26 -25.73
C GLN A 143 -18.18 29.37 -24.80
N ALA A 144 -19.48 29.67 -24.82
CA ALA A 144 -20.13 30.66 -23.95
C ALA A 144 -19.97 30.32 -22.46
N VAL A 145 -20.26 29.07 -22.07
CA VAL A 145 -20.04 28.58 -20.70
C VAL A 145 -18.58 28.72 -20.29
N LYS A 146 -17.65 28.31 -21.17
CA LYS A 146 -16.20 28.43 -20.90
C LYS A 146 -15.76 29.89 -20.75
N THR A 147 -16.25 30.80 -21.60
CA THR A 147 -15.93 32.22 -21.51
C THR A 147 -16.46 32.86 -20.23
N LEU A 148 -17.68 32.50 -19.80
CA LEU A 148 -18.24 32.95 -18.53
C LEU A 148 -17.43 32.41 -17.35
N GLN A 149 -17.06 31.13 -17.38
CA GLN A 149 -16.23 30.53 -16.34
C GLN A 149 -14.88 31.27 -16.20
N THR A 150 -14.20 31.56 -17.32
CA THR A 150 -12.95 32.33 -17.29
C THR A 150 -13.15 33.76 -16.80
N PHE A 151 -14.28 34.39 -17.14
CA PHE A 151 -14.62 35.73 -16.68
C PHE A 151 -14.80 35.77 -15.16
N TYR A 152 -15.64 34.88 -14.62
CA TYR A 152 -15.86 34.81 -13.17
C TYR A 152 -14.61 34.39 -12.38
N GLN A 153 -13.77 33.51 -12.92
CA GLN A 153 -12.50 33.12 -12.28
C GLN A 153 -11.50 34.28 -12.18
N GLN A 154 -11.39 35.13 -13.21
CA GLN A 154 -10.39 36.19 -13.25
C GLN A 154 -10.86 37.49 -12.58
N LYS A 155 -12.18 37.70 -12.46
CA LYS A 155 -12.79 38.93 -11.92
C LYS A 155 -13.69 38.72 -10.71
N ALA A 156 -13.54 37.62 -9.97
CA ALA A 156 -14.41 37.25 -8.85
C ALA A 156 -14.66 38.41 -7.86
N LEU A 157 -13.61 39.16 -7.46
CA LEU A 157 -13.69 40.28 -6.52
C LEU A 157 -14.43 41.50 -7.11
N ASP A 158 -14.18 41.82 -8.37
CA ASP A 158 -14.83 42.95 -9.05
C ASP A 158 -16.33 42.66 -9.26
N ILE A 159 -16.67 41.43 -9.63
CA ILE A 159 -18.05 41.02 -9.95
C ILE A 159 -18.95 41.01 -8.71
N GLN A 160 -18.43 40.65 -7.53
CA GLN A 160 -19.18 40.79 -6.28
C GLN A 160 -19.64 42.23 -6.01
N GLN A 161 -18.94 43.22 -6.59
CA GLN A 161 -19.22 44.64 -6.42
C GLN A 161 -19.95 45.26 -7.64
N VAL A 162 -20.43 44.44 -8.58
CA VAL A 162 -21.17 44.85 -9.78
C VAL A 162 -22.58 44.20 -9.74
N PRO A 163 -23.57 44.86 -9.12
CA PRO A 163 -24.88 44.26 -8.85
C PRO A 163 -25.67 43.96 -10.12
N GLU A 164 -25.54 44.77 -11.17
CA GLU A 164 -26.33 44.62 -12.40
C GLU A 164 -25.98 43.37 -13.22
N ILE A 165 -24.70 42.97 -13.22
CA ILE A 165 -24.26 41.71 -13.87
C ILE A 165 -24.80 40.50 -13.12
N ASN A 166 -24.76 40.56 -11.78
CA ASN A 166 -25.29 39.52 -10.91
C ASN A 166 -26.82 39.38 -11.08
N GLU A 167 -27.55 40.50 -11.18
CA GLU A 167 -28.99 40.49 -11.45
C GLU A 167 -29.34 39.95 -12.84
N LYS A 168 -28.53 40.22 -13.87
CA LYS A 168 -28.72 39.60 -15.20
C LYS A 168 -28.51 38.10 -15.18
N LEU A 169 -27.50 37.61 -14.46
CA LEU A 169 -27.32 36.16 -14.28
C LEU A 169 -28.49 35.56 -13.49
N ARG A 170 -28.92 36.23 -12.40
CA ARG A 170 -30.05 35.81 -11.56
C ARG A 170 -31.33 35.65 -12.38
N THR A 171 -31.70 36.69 -13.11
CA THR A 171 -32.90 36.70 -13.96
C THR A 171 -32.83 35.65 -15.07
N HIS A 172 -31.66 35.50 -15.72
CA HIS A 172 -31.44 34.47 -16.73
C HIS A 172 -31.61 33.06 -16.17
N LEU A 173 -31.05 32.76 -15.00
CA LEU A 173 -31.23 31.45 -14.38
C LEU A 173 -32.69 31.23 -13.95
N LYS A 174 -33.31 32.23 -13.30
CA LYS A 174 -34.68 32.12 -12.79
C LYS A 174 -35.70 31.84 -13.90
N VAL A 175 -35.63 32.58 -15.01
CA VAL A 175 -36.54 32.42 -16.14
C VAL A 175 -36.31 31.06 -16.82
N ASN A 176 -35.07 30.76 -17.18
CA ASN A 176 -34.79 29.57 -17.99
C ASN A 176 -34.86 28.24 -17.23
N LEU A 177 -34.84 28.27 -15.89
CA LEU A 177 -35.13 27.09 -15.06
C LEU A 177 -36.63 26.77 -15.00
N GLN A 178 -37.50 27.75 -15.25
CA GLN A 178 -38.96 27.59 -15.31
C GLN A 178 -39.49 27.36 -16.74
N GLU A 179 -38.65 27.59 -17.76
CA GLU A 179 -38.98 27.34 -19.17
C GLU A 179 -38.77 25.87 -19.57
N ASN A 180 -38.92 25.57 -20.87
CA ASN A 180 -38.74 24.24 -21.48
C ASN A 180 -37.61 23.41 -20.86
N ASN A 181 -37.86 22.09 -20.72
CA ASN A 181 -36.96 21.16 -20.04
C ASN A 181 -35.48 21.16 -20.56
N GLU A 182 -35.24 21.46 -21.85
CA GLU A 182 -33.89 21.58 -22.42
C GLU A 182 -33.16 22.87 -21.96
N CYS A 183 -33.88 23.99 -21.88
CA CYS A 183 -33.37 25.26 -21.36
C CYS A 183 -33.00 25.14 -19.89
N ALA A 184 -33.86 24.46 -19.11
CA ALA A 184 -33.59 24.16 -17.71
C ALA A 184 -32.32 23.31 -17.55
N GLN A 185 -32.16 22.25 -18.36
CA GLN A 185 -30.95 21.43 -18.34
C GLN A 185 -29.67 22.24 -18.63
N HIS A 186 -29.72 23.12 -19.64
CA HIS A 186 -28.56 23.96 -19.99
C HIS A 186 -28.25 25.00 -18.91
N SER A 187 -29.27 25.55 -18.26
CA SER A 187 -29.15 26.47 -17.15
C SER A 187 -28.58 25.81 -15.89
N LEU A 188 -28.99 24.58 -15.59
CA LEU A 188 -28.42 23.76 -14.51
C LEU A 188 -26.95 23.42 -14.76
N THR A 189 -26.60 23.07 -16.00
CA THR A 189 -25.22 22.81 -16.39
C THR A 189 -24.35 24.06 -16.24
N LEU A 190 -24.89 25.23 -16.59
CA LEU A 190 -24.22 26.52 -16.38
C LEU A 190 -24.02 26.79 -14.89
N LEU A 191 -25.06 26.62 -14.07
CA LEU A 191 -25.01 26.82 -12.63
C LEU A 191 -23.97 25.91 -11.97
N ALA A 192 -23.98 24.63 -12.30
CA ALA A 192 -22.98 23.65 -11.85
C ALA A 192 -21.54 24.09 -12.20
N SER A 193 -21.32 24.63 -13.41
CA SER A 193 -19.99 25.10 -13.84
C SER A 193 -19.53 26.39 -13.15
N LEU A 194 -20.46 27.21 -12.65
CA LEU A 194 -20.21 28.50 -12.01
C LEU A 194 -20.32 28.45 -10.49
N ASN A 195 -20.74 27.32 -9.91
CA ASN A 195 -21.14 27.17 -8.50
C ASN A 195 -20.16 27.80 -7.49
N ASN A 196 -18.85 27.61 -7.68
CA ASN A 196 -17.84 28.12 -6.74
C ASN A 196 -17.40 29.58 -7.02
N LEU A 197 -18.00 30.23 -8.01
CA LEU A 197 -17.53 31.52 -8.54
C LEU A 197 -18.58 32.64 -8.44
N ILE A 198 -19.84 32.29 -8.15
CA ILE A 198 -20.96 33.25 -8.10
C ILE A 198 -21.38 33.55 -6.65
N PRO A 199 -21.99 34.71 -6.39
CA PRO A 199 -22.54 35.06 -5.08
C PRO A 199 -23.53 34.01 -4.53
N TYR A 200 -23.44 33.74 -3.23
CA TYR A 200 -24.31 32.78 -2.53
C TYR A 200 -25.80 33.08 -2.71
N SER A 201 -26.19 34.36 -2.76
CA SER A 201 -27.59 34.76 -2.96
C SER A 201 -28.21 34.30 -4.29
N ILE A 202 -27.40 34.10 -5.33
CA ILE A 202 -27.88 33.61 -6.63
C ILE A 202 -28.07 32.09 -6.60
N LEU A 203 -27.18 31.38 -5.89
CA LEU A 203 -27.30 29.94 -5.69
C LEU A 203 -28.57 29.59 -4.93
N VAL A 204 -28.87 30.36 -3.87
CA VAL A 204 -30.09 30.22 -3.07
C VAL A 204 -31.35 30.35 -3.93
N ASP A 205 -31.48 31.41 -4.71
CA ASP A 205 -32.66 31.63 -5.55
C ASP A 205 -32.84 30.52 -6.58
N ALA A 206 -31.74 30.09 -7.21
CA ALA A 206 -31.79 29.01 -8.17
C ALA A 206 -32.17 27.69 -7.50
N LEU A 207 -31.68 27.40 -6.29
CA LEU A 207 -32.09 26.22 -5.52
C LEU A 207 -33.59 26.24 -5.22
N TYR A 208 -34.17 27.38 -4.82
CA TYR A 208 -35.62 27.47 -4.59
C TYR A 208 -36.44 27.17 -5.84
N VAL A 209 -36.06 27.74 -6.99
CA VAL A 209 -36.74 27.45 -8.27
C VAL A 209 -36.64 25.97 -8.63
N ILE A 210 -35.47 25.34 -8.39
CA ILE A 210 -35.29 23.92 -8.65
C ILE A 210 -36.15 23.08 -7.70
N ILE A 211 -36.23 23.43 -6.42
CA ILE A 211 -37.05 22.73 -5.42
C ILE A 211 -38.55 22.75 -5.82
N GLU A 212 -39.04 23.86 -6.37
CA GLU A 212 -40.44 23.98 -6.82
C GLU A 212 -40.70 23.24 -8.14
N GLU A 213 -39.76 23.27 -9.10
CA GLU A 213 -40.00 22.73 -10.45
C GLU A 213 -39.58 21.27 -10.64
N ILE A 214 -38.82 20.67 -9.72
CA ILE A 214 -38.27 19.32 -9.91
C ILE A 214 -39.35 18.24 -10.13
N GLN A 215 -40.55 18.42 -9.57
CA GLN A 215 -41.70 17.51 -9.78
C GLN A 215 -42.36 17.68 -11.15
N ASN A 216 -42.25 18.86 -11.77
CA ASN A 216 -42.88 19.20 -13.04
C ASN A 216 -42.00 18.85 -14.26
N MET A 217 -40.73 18.50 -14.02
CA MET A 217 -39.74 18.23 -15.05
C MET A 217 -39.84 16.81 -15.61
N ASP A 218 -39.58 16.65 -16.91
CA ASP A 218 -39.50 15.32 -17.55
C ASP A 218 -38.43 14.43 -16.90
N SER A 219 -38.78 13.17 -16.63
CA SER A 219 -37.91 12.19 -15.97
C SER A 219 -36.57 11.94 -16.68
N LYS A 220 -36.52 12.06 -18.02
CA LYS A 220 -35.29 11.97 -18.83
C LYS A 220 -34.20 12.97 -18.42
N TYR A 221 -34.56 14.07 -17.76
CA TYR A 221 -33.59 15.08 -17.31
C TYR A 221 -33.14 14.92 -15.87
N TYR A 222 -33.82 14.08 -15.07
CA TYR A 222 -33.50 13.82 -13.66
C TYR A 222 -32.02 13.52 -13.39
N PRO A 223 -31.30 12.69 -14.17
CA PRO A 223 -29.89 12.43 -13.92
C PRO A 223 -29.04 13.70 -13.93
N PHE A 224 -29.33 14.63 -14.85
CA PHE A 224 -28.60 15.89 -14.96
C PHE A 224 -28.95 16.86 -13.83
N ILE A 225 -30.23 16.86 -13.41
CA ILE A 225 -30.71 17.70 -12.32
C ILE A 225 -30.05 17.26 -11.01
N PHE A 226 -30.13 15.98 -10.65
CA PHE A 226 -29.55 15.47 -9.41
C PHE A 226 -28.03 15.64 -9.34
N LEU A 227 -27.29 15.41 -10.44
CA LEU A 227 -25.85 15.65 -10.48
C LEU A 227 -25.49 17.13 -10.34
N SER A 228 -26.32 18.04 -10.88
CA SER A 228 -26.10 19.48 -10.74
C SER A 228 -26.40 19.94 -9.32
N LEU A 229 -27.50 19.45 -8.72
CA LEU A 229 -27.85 19.71 -7.33
C LEU A 229 -26.79 19.20 -6.35
N GLU A 230 -26.26 17.99 -6.57
CA GLU A 230 -25.18 17.45 -5.75
C GLU A 230 -23.98 18.42 -5.71
N GLN A 231 -23.57 18.94 -6.87
CA GLN A 231 -22.45 19.88 -6.94
C GLN A 231 -22.74 21.18 -6.18
N VAL A 232 -23.98 21.68 -6.25
CA VAL A 232 -24.41 22.87 -5.49
C VAL A 232 -24.36 22.62 -3.99
N LEU A 233 -24.91 21.49 -3.54
CA LEU A 233 -24.96 21.10 -2.13
C LEU A 233 -23.57 20.84 -1.52
N GLN A 234 -22.54 20.60 -2.32
CA GLN A 234 -21.16 20.51 -1.82
C GLN A 234 -20.61 21.86 -1.31
N GLN A 235 -21.25 22.98 -1.66
CA GLN A 235 -20.99 24.29 -1.06
C GLN A 235 -21.91 24.48 0.16
N ASN A 236 -21.49 25.28 1.15
CA ASN A 236 -22.22 25.49 2.42
C ASN A 236 -23.61 26.12 2.19
N VAL A 237 -24.61 25.30 1.87
CA VAL A 237 -26.03 25.65 1.77
C VAL A 237 -26.65 25.72 3.17
N GLY A 238 -27.59 26.64 3.38
CA GLY A 238 -28.27 26.83 4.67
C GLY A 238 -29.18 25.65 5.04
N ALA A 239 -29.36 25.41 6.35
CA ALA A 239 -30.13 24.29 6.89
C ALA A 239 -31.56 24.22 6.32
N ASP A 240 -32.29 25.34 6.32
CA ASP A 240 -33.69 25.41 5.87
C ASP A 240 -33.88 25.01 4.40
N GLN A 241 -32.87 25.27 3.56
CA GLN A 241 -32.90 24.92 2.13
C GLN A 241 -32.62 23.45 1.91
N ALA A 242 -31.62 22.92 2.63
CA ALA A 242 -31.33 21.49 2.62
C ALA A 242 -32.51 20.68 3.19
N GLU A 243 -33.19 21.19 4.22
CA GLU A 243 -34.38 20.57 4.80
C GLU A 243 -35.56 20.52 3.81
N LYS A 244 -35.90 21.64 3.15
CA LYS A 244 -36.96 21.64 2.13
C LYS A 244 -36.62 20.71 0.96
N LEU A 245 -35.35 20.69 0.55
CA LEU A 245 -34.90 19.83 -0.53
C LEU A 245 -34.98 18.35 -0.14
N ILE A 246 -34.57 17.96 1.08
CA ILE A 246 -34.65 16.55 1.50
C ILE A 246 -36.09 16.07 1.62
N GLN A 247 -37.02 16.93 2.06
CA GLN A 247 -38.46 16.63 2.07
C GLN A 247 -38.98 16.33 0.66
N GLN A 248 -38.65 17.18 -0.32
CA GLN A 248 -39.05 16.97 -1.71
C GLN A 248 -38.38 15.74 -2.34
N LEU A 249 -37.08 15.53 -2.09
CA LEU A 249 -36.36 14.37 -2.60
C LEU A 249 -36.89 13.06 -2.01
N ASN A 250 -37.32 13.03 -0.74
CA ASN A 250 -37.88 11.83 -0.14
C ASN A 250 -39.24 11.42 -0.76
N LEU A 251 -39.98 12.38 -1.32
CA LEU A 251 -41.23 12.13 -2.05
C LEU A 251 -40.98 11.71 -3.51
N LEU A 252 -39.79 12.00 -4.05
CA LEU A 252 -39.43 11.76 -5.44
C LEU A 252 -38.56 10.51 -5.58
N GLN A 253 -39.12 9.42 -6.08
CA GLN A 253 -38.33 8.24 -6.46
C GLN A 253 -38.33 8.06 -8.00
N PRO A 254 -37.18 8.13 -8.67
CA PRO A 254 -37.11 7.97 -10.12
C PRO A 254 -37.17 6.50 -10.56
N GLU A 255 -37.87 6.21 -11.66
CA GLU A 255 -37.95 4.86 -12.24
C GLU A 255 -36.70 4.47 -13.04
N GLU A 256 -36.07 5.43 -13.74
CA GLU A 256 -34.92 5.15 -14.59
C GLU A 256 -33.64 4.88 -13.79
N VAL A 257 -32.92 3.80 -14.14
CA VAL A 257 -31.67 3.38 -13.47
C VAL A 257 -30.63 4.50 -13.39
N ASN A 258 -30.42 5.27 -14.46
CA ASN A 258 -29.42 6.35 -14.45
C ASN A 258 -29.84 7.50 -13.52
N ALA A 259 -31.15 7.76 -13.43
CA ALA A 259 -31.70 8.76 -12.52
C ALA A 259 -31.60 8.29 -11.06
N GLN A 260 -31.81 7.00 -10.80
CA GLN A 260 -31.64 6.41 -9.46
C GLN A 260 -30.21 6.53 -8.92
N HIS A 261 -29.19 6.29 -9.75
CA HIS A 261 -27.79 6.48 -9.32
C HIS A 261 -27.53 7.94 -8.93
N ALA A 262 -27.96 8.89 -9.76
CA ALA A 262 -27.79 10.32 -9.48
C ALA A 262 -28.62 10.78 -8.27
N TYR A 263 -29.83 10.23 -8.10
CA TYR A 263 -30.70 10.48 -6.96
C TYR A 263 -30.07 10.05 -5.64
N ILE A 264 -29.53 8.82 -5.55
CA ILE A 264 -28.85 8.33 -4.35
C ILE A 264 -27.67 9.24 -3.97
N GLN A 265 -26.90 9.72 -4.95
CA GLN A 265 -25.78 10.66 -4.71
C GLN A 265 -26.28 12.01 -4.18
N CYS A 266 -27.34 12.55 -4.80
CA CYS A 266 -27.92 13.83 -4.43
C CYS A 266 -28.55 13.78 -3.03
N ILE A 267 -29.38 12.75 -2.73
CA ILE A 267 -30.07 12.63 -1.44
C ILE A 267 -29.06 12.43 -0.30
N ARG A 268 -28.01 11.63 -0.52
CA ARG A 268 -26.92 11.47 0.42
C ARG A 268 -26.19 12.79 0.63
N GLN A 269 -25.80 13.50 -0.44
CA GLN A 269 -25.12 14.79 -0.30
C GLN A 269 -25.99 15.79 0.46
N CYS A 270 -27.29 15.84 0.19
CA CYS A 270 -28.24 16.71 0.88
C CYS A 270 -28.24 16.45 2.39
N LEU A 271 -28.36 15.17 2.80
CA LEU A 271 -28.35 14.80 4.21
C LEU A 271 -27.00 15.08 4.90
N LEU A 272 -25.89 14.90 4.19
CA LEU A 272 -24.56 15.25 4.69
C LEU A 272 -24.38 16.75 4.88
N THR A 273 -24.84 17.58 3.93
CA THR A 273 -24.80 19.03 4.05
C THR A 273 -25.70 19.49 5.20
N LEU A 274 -26.90 18.91 5.35
CA LEU A 274 -27.77 19.15 6.51
C LEU A 274 -27.08 18.76 7.83
N SER A 275 -26.32 17.66 7.86
CA SER A 275 -25.60 17.27 9.08
C SER A 275 -24.48 18.24 9.48
N GLN A 276 -23.92 18.97 8.50
CA GLN A 276 -22.91 20.01 8.77
C GLN A 276 -23.55 21.26 9.40
N SER A 277 -24.79 21.59 9.02
CA SER A 277 -25.52 22.73 9.58
C SER A 277 -26.24 22.39 10.90
N SER A 278 -26.93 21.25 10.94
CA SER A 278 -27.82 20.85 12.03
C SER A 278 -27.90 19.31 12.13
N LEU A 279 -27.07 18.74 12.99
CA LEU A 279 -27.00 17.29 13.20
C LEU A 279 -28.32 16.68 13.70
N SER A 280 -29.11 17.42 14.48
CA SER A 280 -30.41 16.96 15.00
C SER A 280 -31.45 16.81 13.89
N LEU A 281 -31.53 17.78 12.97
CA LEU A 281 -32.44 17.72 11.82
C LEU A 281 -31.99 16.65 10.82
N ALA A 282 -30.69 16.53 10.54
CA ALA A 282 -30.20 15.44 9.69
C ALA A 282 -30.52 14.04 10.27
N ALA A 283 -30.50 13.90 11.59
CA ALA A 283 -30.84 12.65 12.26
C ALA A 283 -32.33 12.28 12.16
N SER A 284 -33.26 13.24 12.07
CA SER A 284 -34.69 12.96 11.92
C SER A 284 -35.07 12.45 10.53
N TYR A 285 -34.35 12.87 9.49
CA TYR A 285 -34.56 12.38 8.12
C TYR A 285 -33.75 11.11 7.78
N LEU A 286 -32.81 10.68 8.63
CA LEU A 286 -32.02 9.47 8.36
C LEU A 286 -32.89 8.20 8.16
N PRO A 287 -33.88 7.87 9.02
CA PRO A 287 -34.69 6.67 8.85
C PRO A 287 -35.48 6.65 7.53
N SER A 288 -36.07 7.78 7.13
CA SER A 288 -36.83 7.88 5.88
C SER A 288 -35.93 7.75 4.65
N THR A 289 -34.75 8.38 4.65
CA THR A 289 -33.78 8.20 3.55
C THR A 289 -33.31 6.75 3.42
N LEU A 290 -33.05 6.06 4.55
CA LEU A 290 -32.63 4.66 4.54
C LEU A 290 -33.76 3.73 4.10
N SER A 291 -35.02 4.05 4.41
CA SER A 291 -36.18 3.32 3.91
C SER A 291 -36.28 3.40 2.38
N ASN A 292 -36.19 4.61 1.82
CA ASN A 292 -36.19 4.81 0.36
C ASN A 292 -35.01 4.07 -0.30
N MET A 293 -33.82 4.09 0.32
CA MET A 293 -32.67 3.34 -0.17
C MET A 293 -32.86 1.81 -0.07
N ALA A 294 -33.58 1.33 0.95
CA ALA A 294 -33.91 -0.09 1.10
C ALA A 294 -34.81 -0.58 -0.03
N GLU A 295 -35.79 0.20 -0.49
CA GLU A 295 -36.61 -0.16 -1.65
C GLU A 295 -35.77 -0.29 -2.93
N LEU A 296 -34.79 0.59 -3.13
CA LEU A 296 -33.86 0.53 -4.26
C LEU A 296 -32.92 -0.70 -4.20
N LEU A 297 -32.65 -1.23 -3.00
CA LEU A 297 -31.88 -2.47 -2.83
C LEU A 297 -32.63 -3.73 -3.31
N LEU A 298 -33.96 -3.70 -3.41
CA LEU A 298 -34.76 -4.84 -3.88
C LEU A 298 -34.77 -4.98 -5.42
N GLN A 299 -34.21 -4.01 -6.14
CA GLN A 299 -34.20 -4.03 -7.60
C GLN A 299 -33.12 -4.96 -8.18
N ASN A 300 -33.41 -5.61 -9.30
CA ASN A 300 -32.55 -6.62 -9.95
C ASN A 300 -31.22 -6.09 -10.55
N ASN A 301 -30.78 -4.87 -10.23
CA ASN A 301 -29.57 -4.26 -10.79
C ASN A 301 -28.40 -4.25 -9.80
N GLN A 302 -27.44 -5.14 -10.02
CA GLN A 302 -26.26 -5.30 -9.16
C GLN A 302 -25.43 -4.02 -8.96
N LYS A 303 -25.29 -3.17 -9.99
CA LYS A 303 -24.50 -1.94 -9.87
C LYS A 303 -25.18 -0.91 -8.98
N LEU A 304 -26.50 -0.79 -9.12
CA LEU A 304 -27.31 0.10 -8.29
C LEU A 304 -27.31 -0.37 -6.84
N MET A 305 -27.49 -1.68 -6.60
CA MET A 305 -27.43 -2.26 -5.26
C MET A 305 -26.09 -1.97 -4.57
N GLN A 306 -24.97 -2.19 -5.27
CA GLN A 306 -23.64 -1.91 -4.73
C GLN A 306 -23.44 -0.42 -4.40
N HIS A 307 -23.91 0.47 -5.28
CA HIS A 307 -23.82 1.91 -5.05
C HIS A 307 -24.69 2.34 -3.86
N CYS A 308 -25.96 1.91 -3.81
CA CYS A 308 -26.88 2.18 -2.71
C CYS A 308 -26.30 1.72 -1.37
N ARG A 309 -25.79 0.50 -1.31
CA ARG A 309 -25.09 -0.06 -0.14
C ARG A 309 -23.94 0.83 0.34
N LEU A 310 -23.08 1.29 -0.57
CA LEU A 310 -21.95 2.16 -0.24
C LEU A 310 -22.42 3.49 0.36
N GLU A 311 -23.44 4.12 -0.25
CA GLU A 311 -23.95 5.40 0.25
C GLU A 311 -24.69 5.24 1.59
N MET A 312 -25.48 4.16 1.80
CA MET A 312 -26.08 3.83 3.10
C MET A 312 -25.02 3.72 4.20
N MET A 313 -23.91 3.01 3.94
CA MET A 313 -22.80 2.92 4.89
C MET A 313 -22.23 4.29 5.25
N THR A 314 -22.05 5.19 4.27
CA THR A 314 -21.54 6.54 4.56
C THR A 314 -22.48 7.40 5.40
N LEU A 315 -23.80 7.25 5.23
CA LEU A 315 -24.79 7.96 6.03
C LEU A 315 -24.82 7.44 7.47
N ILE A 316 -24.82 6.12 7.64
CA ILE A 316 -24.77 5.48 8.97
C ILE A 316 -23.51 5.89 9.73
N GLU A 317 -22.35 5.89 9.06
CA GLU A 317 -21.08 6.30 9.66
C GLU A 317 -21.11 7.71 10.25
N LYS A 318 -21.69 8.65 9.50
CA LYS A 318 -21.62 10.08 9.83
C LYS A 318 -22.75 10.55 10.73
N ILE A 319 -23.94 9.96 10.62
CA ILE A 319 -25.18 10.45 11.26
C ILE A 319 -25.78 9.40 12.21
N GLY A 320 -25.51 8.11 12.03
CA GLY A 320 -26.17 7.03 12.77
C GLY A 320 -26.00 7.13 14.29
N LYS A 321 -24.80 7.49 14.78
CA LYS A 321 -24.56 7.66 16.22
C LYS A 321 -25.41 8.77 16.82
N SER A 322 -25.52 9.92 16.13
CA SER A 322 -26.38 11.02 16.60
C SER A 322 -27.85 10.60 16.66
N THR A 323 -28.34 9.90 15.64
CA THR A 323 -29.71 9.36 15.58
C THR A 323 -30.02 8.44 16.76
N LEU A 324 -29.07 7.60 17.19
CA LEU A 324 -29.23 6.75 18.39
C LEU A 324 -29.17 7.52 19.72
N SER A 325 -28.51 8.67 19.75
CA SER A 325 -28.27 9.43 20.99
C SER A 325 -29.30 10.53 21.29
N LEU A 326 -30.04 11.00 20.28
CA LEU A 326 -31.01 12.08 20.40
C LEU A 326 -32.28 11.58 21.08
N LYS A 327 -32.67 12.25 22.18
CA LYS A 327 -33.87 11.94 22.98
C LYS A 327 -35.13 12.71 22.53
N GLN A 328 -35.08 13.47 21.44
CA GLN A 328 -36.15 14.39 21.06
C GLN A 328 -37.24 13.71 20.23
N ASP A 329 -38.48 13.88 20.65
CA ASP A 329 -39.69 13.63 19.86
C ASP A 329 -39.83 14.73 18.79
N LEU A 330 -39.17 14.54 17.66
CA LEU A 330 -39.34 15.39 16.48
C LEU A 330 -39.66 14.49 15.28
N ALA A 331 -40.94 14.24 15.04
CA ALA A 331 -41.51 14.14 13.69
C ALA A 331 -43.02 13.88 13.78
N GLU A 332 -43.81 14.93 13.51
CA GLU A 332 -45.06 14.74 12.75
C GLU A 332 -44.70 14.10 11.40
N ASP A 333 -45.47 13.06 11.04
CA ASP A 333 -45.67 12.42 9.74
C ASP A 333 -44.45 12.13 8.84
N ILE A 334 -43.99 10.87 8.89
CA ILE A 334 -43.14 10.26 7.84
C ILE A 334 -44.03 9.30 7.03
N MET A 335 -44.34 9.67 5.79
CA MET A 335 -45.46 9.10 5.02
C MET A 335 -45.24 7.78 4.25
N ASN A 336 -44.13 7.03 4.38
CA ASN A 336 -43.89 5.89 3.47
C ASN A 336 -43.64 4.53 4.12
N LEU A 337 -43.85 4.39 5.43
CA LEU A 337 -43.96 3.08 6.06
C LEU A 337 -45.27 3.10 6.85
N GLU A 338 -46.13 2.11 6.67
CA GLU A 338 -47.30 1.82 7.53
C GLU A 338 -46.84 1.40 8.95
N LEU A 339 -45.94 2.18 9.56
CA LEU A 339 -45.42 2.06 10.90
C LEU A 339 -46.10 3.12 11.77
N GLU A 340 -47.43 3.04 11.87
CA GLU A 340 -48.22 3.87 12.80
C GLU A 340 -47.86 3.60 14.28
N SER A 341 -47.00 2.62 14.59
CA SER A 341 -46.70 2.15 15.95
C SER A 341 -45.30 2.48 16.51
N ALA A 342 -44.39 3.10 15.75
CA ALA A 342 -43.04 3.44 16.24
C ALA A 342 -42.97 4.90 16.73
N GLY A 343 -43.11 5.11 18.04
CA GLY A 343 -43.29 6.43 18.66
C GLY A 343 -42.06 7.35 18.63
N THR A 344 -40.83 6.83 18.79
CA THR A 344 -39.61 7.65 18.86
C THR A 344 -38.72 7.53 17.62
N LEU A 345 -37.94 8.58 17.32
CA LEU A 345 -36.98 8.64 16.19
C LEU A 345 -35.97 7.48 16.24
N GLN A 346 -35.52 7.10 17.45
CA GLN A 346 -34.63 5.96 17.68
C GLN A 346 -35.29 4.63 17.30
N GLN A 347 -36.56 4.42 17.71
CA GLN A 347 -37.32 3.22 17.36
C GLN A 347 -37.57 3.14 15.86
N LYS A 348 -37.88 4.26 15.20
CA LYS A 348 -38.01 4.32 13.73
C LYS A 348 -36.71 3.91 13.04
N TYR A 349 -35.57 4.44 13.50
CA TYR A 349 -34.26 4.09 12.94
C TYR A 349 -33.94 2.59 13.09
N ILE A 350 -34.17 2.04 14.29
CA ILE A 350 -33.95 0.62 14.57
C ILE A 350 -34.90 -0.25 13.75
N ALA A 351 -36.19 0.12 13.65
CA ALA A 351 -37.17 -0.60 12.85
C ALA A 351 -36.80 -0.64 11.36
N THR A 352 -36.33 0.48 10.79
CA THR A 352 -35.83 0.54 9.40
C THR A 352 -34.65 -0.41 9.19
N LEU A 353 -33.72 -0.50 10.14
CA LEU A 353 -32.61 -1.45 10.04
C LEU A 353 -33.08 -2.89 10.23
N THR A 354 -33.95 -3.18 11.19
CA THR A 354 -34.54 -4.51 11.41
C THR A 354 -35.28 -5.01 10.16
N TYR A 355 -35.94 -4.13 9.40
CA TYR A 355 -36.57 -4.49 8.13
C TYR A 355 -35.59 -5.13 7.12
N LEU A 356 -34.32 -4.72 7.14
CA LEU A 356 -33.26 -5.29 6.29
C LEU A 356 -32.93 -6.74 6.67
N PHE A 357 -33.39 -7.27 7.81
CA PHE A 357 -33.25 -8.71 8.12
C PHE A 357 -34.24 -9.60 7.37
N SER A 358 -35.21 -9.03 6.67
CA SER A 358 -36.16 -9.83 5.89
C SER A 358 -35.46 -10.62 4.77
N ASN A 359 -35.98 -11.81 4.45
CA ASN A 359 -35.41 -12.73 3.45
C ASN A 359 -35.44 -12.18 2.01
N ARG A 360 -35.94 -10.95 1.79
CA ARG A 360 -36.07 -10.33 0.48
C ARG A 360 -34.74 -9.77 -0.05
N PHE A 361 -33.77 -9.58 0.83
CA PHE A 361 -32.53 -8.90 0.52
C PHE A 361 -31.34 -9.85 0.47
N ASP A 362 -30.34 -9.50 -0.35
CA ASP A 362 -29.08 -10.25 -0.45
C ASP A 362 -28.23 -10.07 0.84
N HIS A 363 -28.02 -11.17 1.55
CA HIS A 363 -27.36 -11.21 2.86
C HIS A 363 -25.97 -10.54 2.86
N ALA A 364 -25.16 -10.74 1.81
CA ALA A 364 -23.81 -10.16 1.77
C ALA A 364 -23.83 -8.63 1.72
N ASN A 365 -24.79 -8.04 1.01
CA ASN A 365 -24.88 -6.58 0.86
C ASN A 365 -25.34 -5.90 2.14
N ILE A 366 -26.21 -6.55 2.91
CA ILE A 366 -26.76 -6.01 4.15
C ILE A 366 -25.76 -6.10 5.31
N LEU A 367 -24.99 -7.19 5.38
CA LEU A 367 -24.04 -7.40 6.47
C LEU A 367 -22.95 -6.32 6.53
N ASP A 368 -22.54 -5.76 5.39
CA ASP A 368 -21.65 -4.59 5.32
C ASP A 368 -22.30 -3.33 5.93
N VAL A 369 -23.59 -3.11 5.67
CA VAL A 369 -24.37 -2.00 6.25
C VAL A 369 -24.47 -2.16 7.77
N PHE A 370 -24.76 -3.38 8.27
CA PHE A 370 -24.77 -3.67 9.70
C PHE A 370 -23.40 -3.59 10.34
N ALA A 371 -22.33 -3.99 9.65
CA ALA A 371 -20.97 -3.83 10.17
C ALA A 371 -20.68 -2.35 10.42
N LYS A 372 -21.13 -1.47 9.52
CA LYS A 372 -20.97 -0.03 9.69
C LYS A 372 -21.85 0.54 10.80
N PHE A 373 -23.08 0.05 10.92
CA PHE A 373 -23.97 0.40 12.03
C PHE A 373 -23.39 -0.02 13.38
N PHE A 374 -22.94 -1.27 13.53
CA PHE A 374 -22.34 -1.78 14.76
C PHE A 374 -21.05 -1.04 15.16
N ALA A 375 -20.28 -0.55 14.19
CA ALA A 375 -19.13 0.31 14.47
C ALA A 375 -19.50 1.68 15.08
N THR A 376 -20.76 2.13 14.97
CA THR A 376 -21.23 3.38 15.59
C THR A 376 -21.74 3.22 17.02
N ILE A 377 -21.94 1.98 17.47
CA ILE A 377 -22.49 1.65 18.79
C ILE A 377 -21.37 1.70 19.84
N ASP A 378 -21.71 2.23 21.02
CA ASP A 378 -20.90 2.24 22.23
C ASP A 378 -21.72 1.81 23.44
N ASP A 379 -21.07 1.68 24.61
CA ASP A 379 -21.73 1.23 25.85
C ASP A 379 -23.00 2.02 26.22
N ARG A 380 -23.06 3.32 25.87
CA ARG A 380 -24.22 4.18 26.18
C ARG A 380 -25.39 3.97 25.23
N THR A 381 -25.08 3.66 23.98
CA THR A 381 -26.09 3.48 22.93
C THR A 381 -26.55 2.02 22.82
N PHE A 382 -25.76 1.06 23.29
CA PHE A 382 -26.01 -0.38 23.18
C PHE A 382 -27.38 -0.81 23.72
N ASP A 383 -27.82 -0.28 24.86
CA ASP A 383 -29.11 -0.65 25.46
C ASP A 383 -30.30 -0.36 24.53
N HIS A 384 -30.20 0.68 23.69
CA HIS A 384 -31.27 1.06 22.76
C HIS A 384 -31.37 0.09 21.58
N CYS A 385 -30.26 -0.47 21.11
CA CYS A 385 -30.19 -1.38 19.97
C CYS A 385 -30.02 -2.86 20.36
N LYS A 386 -30.07 -3.17 21.66
CA LYS A 386 -29.84 -4.52 22.21
C LYS A 386 -30.74 -5.60 21.61
N GLU A 387 -32.01 -5.31 21.39
CA GLU A 387 -32.94 -6.28 20.78
C GLU A 387 -32.62 -6.54 19.30
N LEU A 388 -32.19 -5.52 18.54
CA LEU A 388 -31.71 -5.70 17.16
C LEU A 388 -30.46 -6.57 17.13
N VAL A 389 -29.52 -6.40 18.06
CA VAL A 389 -28.32 -7.25 18.16
C VAL A 389 -28.69 -8.70 18.52
N LYS A 390 -29.67 -8.92 19.40
CA LYS A 390 -30.18 -10.27 19.70
C LYS A 390 -30.82 -10.92 18.48
N GLU A 391 -31.61 -10.17 17.71
CA GLU A 391 -32.23 -10.67 16.49
C GLU A 391 -31.18 -11.00 15.42
N PHE A 392 -30.14 -10.17 15.29
CA PHE A 392 -28.99 -10.44 14.42
C PHE A 392 -28.31 -11.77 14.76
N VAL A 393 -28.06 -12.02 16.06
CA VAL A 393 -27.46 -13.26 16.56
C VAL A 393 -28.42 -14.44 16.44
N HIS A 394 -29.73 -14.25 16.65
CA HIS A 394 -30.71 -15.32 16.47
C HIS A 394 -30.73 -15.84 15.03
N ASN A 395 -30.51 -14.95 14.06
CA ASN A 395 -30.39 -15.29 12.64
C ASN A 395 -28.97 -15.78 12.24
N LYS A 396 -28.06 -16.09 13.18
CA LYS A 396 -26.68 -16.52 12.92
C LYS A 396 -26.56 -17.63 11.88
N SER A 397 -27.47 -18.62 11.90
CA SER A 397 -27.47 -19.74 10.95
C SER A 397 -27.76 -19.33 9.50
N ARG A 398 -28.34 -18.15 9.27
CA ARG A 398 -28.60 -17.60 7.92
C ARG A 398 -27.40 -16.83 7.35
N TRP A 399 -26.52 -16.34 8.21
CA TRP A 399 -25.41 -15.49 7.80
C TRP A 399 -24.19 -16.34 7.42
N PRO A 400 -23.49 -16.03 6.32
CA PRO A 400 -22.19 -16.65 6.05
C PRO A 400 -21.20 -16.31 7.17
N HIS A 401 -20.47 -17.31 7.66
CA HIS A 401 -19.69 -17.21 8.90
C HIS A 401 -18.68 -16.06 8.88
N VAL A 402 -17.97 -15.85 7.75
CA VAL A 402 -16.95 -14.80 7.61
C VAL A 402 -17.55 -13.41 7.77
N TYR A 403 -18.72 -13.18 7.17
CA TYR A 403 -19.40 -11.89 7.26
C TYR A 403 -20.03 -11.68 8.64
N PHE A 404 -20.64 -12.70 9.24
CA PHE A 404 -21.12 -12.63 10.63
C PHE A 404 -20.00 -12.27 11.60
N GLU A 405 -18.85 -12.96 11.50
CA GLU A 405 -17.66 -12.68 12.32
C GLU A 405 -17.21 -11.23 12.17
N LYS A 406 -17.08 -10.73 10.93
CA LYS A 406 -16.63 -9.36 10.65
C LYS A 406 -17.63 -8.33 11.16
N THR A 407 -18.93 -8.55 10.94
CA THR A 407 -20.00 -7.63 11.36
C THR A 407 -20.11 -7.56 12.88
N PHE A 408 -20.23 -8.71 13.57
CA PHE A 408 -20.26 -8.75 15.03
C PHE A 408 -18.94 -8.26 15.65
N GLY A 409 -17.81 -8.51 14.99
CA GLY A 409 -16.51 -7.98 15.40
C GLY A 409 -16.46 -6.45 15.46
N GLN A 410 -17.19 -5.73 14.60
CA GLN A 410 -17.28 -4.27 14.69
C GLN A 410 -17.98 -3.81 15.97
N LEU A 411 -18.98 -4.56 16.45
CA LEU A 411 -19.66 -4.29 17.72
C LEU A 411 -18.69 -4.42 18.90
N CYS A 412 -17.84 -5.46 18.89
CA CYS A 412 -16.85 -5.72 19.94
C CYS A 412 -15.77 -4.63 20.06
N ASN A 413 -15.61 -3.76 19.06
CA ASN A 413 -14.67 -2.64 19.13
C ASN A 413 -15.22 -1.47 19.97
N GLY A 414 -16.54 -1.26 19.97
CA GLY A 414 -17.20 -0.13 20.62
C GLY A 414 -17.86 -0.47 21.95
N VAL A 415 -18.28 -1.73 22.14
CA VAL A 415 -19.01 -2.20 23.32
C VAL A 415 -18.09 -3.03 24.23
N SER A 416 -18.15 -2.75 25.53
CA SER A 416 -17.43 -3.45 26.59
C SER A 416 -17.81 -4.93 26.67
N MET A 417 -16.85 -5.73 27.14
CA MET A 417 -17.04 -7.17 27.24
C MET A 417 -18.09 -7.53 28.29
N SER A 418 -18.16 -6.75 29.37
CA SER A 418 -19.15 -6.93 30.43
C SER A 418 -20.58 -6.83 29.89
N LEU A 419 -20.87 -5.84 29.04
CA LEU A 419 -22.20 -5.64 28.48
C LEU A 419 -22.56 -6.72 27.45
N LEU A 420 -21.60 -7.12 26.61
CA LEU A 420 -21.76 -8.23 25.66
C LEU A 420 -22.00 -9.58 26.37
N LEU A 421 -21.24 -9.88 27.42
CA LEU A 421 -21.41 -11.13 28.19
C LEU A 421 -22.65 -11.10 29.09
N SER A 422 -23.11 -9.91 29.51
CA SER A 422 -24.41 -9.78 30.19
C SER A 422 -25.59 -10.07 29.27
N THR A 423 -25.44 -9.80 27.97
CA THR A 423 -26.47 -10.05 26.96
C THR A 423 -26.41 -11.45 26.37
N PHE A 424 -25.21 -11.99 26.19
CA PHE A 424 -24.95 -13.35 25.73
C PHE A 424 -24.13 -14.10 26.80
N PRO A 425 -24.76 -14.55 27.90
CA PRO A 425 -24.04 -15.22 28.98
C PRO A 425 -23.45 -16.55 28.52
N LEU A 426 -22.20 -16.80 28.92
CA LEU A 426 -21.50 -18.05 28.67
C LEU A 426 -22.05 -19.13 29.60
N ARG A 427 -22.54 -20.23 29.01
CA ARG A 427 -23.06 -21.37 29.77
C ARG A 427 -22.16 -22.58 29.51
N THR A 428 -21.28 -22.89 30.44
CA THR A 428 -20.36 -24.05 30.33
C THR A 428 -20.71 -25.19 31.29
N GLU A 429 -21.63 -24.97 32.23
CA GLU A 429 -22.04 -25.98 33.21
C GLU A 429 -23.24 -26.78 32.71
N GLY A 430 -23.14 -28.11 32.71
CA GLY A 430 -24.25 -29.02 32.39
C GLY A 430 -24.60 -29.17 30.90
N ILE A 431 -23.82 -28.56 30.00
CA ILE A 431 -24.01 -28.69 28.54
C ILE A 431 -22.94 -29.63 27.99
N ASN A 432 -23.35 -30.68 27.27
CA ASN A 432 -22.41 -31.60 26.66
C ASN A 432 -21.67 -30.89 25.49
N PRO A 433 -20.32 -30.79 25.53
CA PRO A 433 -19.54 -30.19 24.45
C PRO A 433 -19.72 -30.89 23.09
N LEU A 434 -20.19 -32.14 23.07
CA LEU A 434 -20.43 -32.92 21.86
C LEU A 434 -21.82 -32.69 21.23
N ASP A 435 -22.70 -31.93 21.89
CA ASP A 435 -24.02 -31.63 21.35
C ASP A 435 -23.91 -30.76 20.09
N LYS A 436 -24.71 -31.07 19.06
CA LYS A 436 -24.75 -30.29 17.80
C LYS A 436 -25.16 -28.82 18.01
N ASP A 437 -25.86 -28.55 19.11
CA ASP A 437 -26.35 -27.22 19.49
C ASP A 437 -25.47 -26.59 20.59
N PHE A 438 -24.28 -27.15 20.86
CA PHE A 438 -23.39 -26.65 21.91
C PHE A 438 -23.10 -25.16 21.74
N ASP A 439 -22.80 -24.69 20.53
CA ASP A 439 -22.52 -23.28 20.27
C ASP A 439 -23.73 -22.37 20.56
N GLU A 440 -24.95 -22.80 20.23
CA GLU A 440 -26.19 -22.05 20.48
C GLU A 440 -26.57 -22.03 21.96
N LYS A 441 -26.37 -23.14 22.67
CA LYS A 441 -26.70 -23.26 24.10
C LYS A 441 -25.64 -22.63 25.01
N SER A 442 -24.37 -22.67 24.60
CA SER A 442 -23.24 -22.22 25.42
C SER A 442 -22.81 -20.77 25.17
N ASN A 443 -23.12 -20.20 24.00
CA ASN A 443 -22.59 -18.93 23.50
C ASN A 443 -21.05 -18.84 23.40
N CYS A 444 -20.32 -19.97 23.45
CA CYS A 444 -18.85 -19.98 23.42
C CYS A 444 -18.26 -19.43 22.10
N TRP A 445 -19.03 -19.42 21.02
CA TRP A 445 -18.64 -18.80 19.74
C TRP A 445 -18.21 -17.34 19.88
N ILE A 446 -18.73 -16.61 20.89
CA ILE A 446 -18.37 -15.20 21.12
C ILE A 446 -16.90 -15.06 21.52
N LEU A 447 -16.31 -16.05 22.19
CA LEU A 447 -14.92 -16.02 22.65
C LEU A 447 -13.93 -15.96 21.48
N TYR A 448 -14.23 -16.68 20.40
CA TYR A 448 -13.44 -16.63 19.18
C TYR A 448 -13.44 -15.21 18.58
N ILE A 449 -14.61 -14.57 18.49
CA ILE A 449 -14.72 -13.19 17.95
C ILE A 449 -14.04 -12.18 18.88
N LEU A 450 -14.29 -12.28 20.20
CA LEU A 450 -13.65 -11.42 21.19
C LEU A 450 -12.11 -11.54 21.13
N SER A 451 -11.57 -12.73 20.91
CA SER A 451 -10.11 -12.93 20.81
C SER A 451 -9.44 -12.15 19.66
N LYS A 452 -10.21 -11.84 18.60
CA LYS A 452 -9.72 -11.12 17.42
C LYS A 452 -10.01 -9.63 17.43
N TYR A 453 -11.20 -9.24 17.89
CA TYR A 453 -11.69 -7.86 17.74
C TYR A 453 -11.72 -7.10 19.07
N ALA A 454 -11.92 -7.76 20.21
CA ALA A 454 -12.05 -7.07 21.49
C ALA A 454 -10.70 -6.68 22.09
N ASN A 455 -10.69 -5.54 22.81
CA ASN A 455 -9.56 -5.08 23.61
C ASN A 455 -10.02 -4.79 25.06
N PRO A 456 -10.39 -5.82 25.83
CA PRO A 456 -10.99 -5.65 27.15
C PRO A 456 -10.03 -5.05 28.17
N ASN A 457 -10.58 -4.45 29.23
CA ASN A 457 -9.81 -4.15 30.43
C ASN A 457 -9.46 -5.46 31.19
N LEU A 458 -8.33 -5.47 31.89
CA LEU A 458 -7.90 -6.64 32.66
C LEU A 458 -8.92 -7.04 33.75
N GLU A 459 -9.59 -6.06 34.36
CA GLU A 459 -10.66 -6.29 35.35
C GLU A 459 -11.82 -7.09 34.75
N GLU A 460 -12.33 -6.69 33.58
CA GLU A 460 -13.39 -7.42 32.87
C GLU A 460 -12.97 -8.86 32.53
N PHE A 461 -11.73 -9.06 32.12
CA PHE A 461 -11.19 -10.40 31.90
C PHE A 461 -11.17 -11.23 33.20
N LEU A 462 -10.67 -10.66 34.30
CA LEU A 462 -10.56 -11.35 35.58
C LEU A 462 -11.93 -11.69 36.18
N ASP A 463 -12.95 -10.88 35.91
CA ASP A 463 -14.29 -11.13 36.42
C ASP A 463 -15.06 -12.14 35.61
N PHE A 464 -15.09 -12.00 34.28
CA PHE A 464 -15.98 -12.79 33.43
C PHE A 464 -15.33 -14.01 32.78
N LEU A 465 -14.04 -13.93 32.40
CA LEU A 465 -13.39 -14.99 31.61
C LEU A 465 -12.38 -15.81 32.40
N PHE A 466 -11.71 -15.23 33.39
CA PHE A 466 -10.77 -15.97 34.23
C PHE A 466 -11.38 -17.18 34.94
N PRO A 467 -12.64 -17.17 35.44
CA PRO A 467 -13.26 -18.36 36.04
C PRO A 467 -13.29 -19.59 35.09
N LEU A 468 -13.34 -19.37 33.77
CA LEU A 468 -13.31 -20.46 32.78
C LEU A 468 -11.98 -21.22 32.78
N THR A 469 -10.91 -20.61 33.31
CA THR A 469 -9.61 -21.29 33.44
C THR A 469 -9.65 -22.46 34.42
N ASN A 470 -10.68 -22.59 35.27
CA ASN A 470 -10.88 -23.79 36.10
C ASN A 470 -11.05 -25.06 35.26
N LEU A 471 -11.51 -24.93 34.01
CA LEU A 471 -11.60 -26.03 33.05
C LEU A 471 -10.22 -26.59 32.65
N LEU A 472 -9.11 -25.89 32.94
CA LEU A 472 -7.75 -26.39 32.72
C LEU A 472 -7.50 -27.72 33.47
N SER A 473 -8.11 -27.89 34.64
CA SER A 473 -8.00 -29.13 35.43
C SER A 473 -8.56 -30.37 34.72
N LEU A 474 -9.51 -30.17 33.78
CA LEU A 474 -10.16 -31.23 33.01
C LEU A 474 -9.39 -31.59 31.73
N VAL A 475 -8.36 -30.82 31.38
CA VAL A 475 -7.56 -31.02 30.17
C VAL A 475 -6.42 -31.98 30.44
N SER A 476 -6.38 -33.09 29.71
CA SER A 476 -5.23 -34.01 29.70
C SER A 476 -4.21 -33.61 28.63
N ASN A 477 -2.91 -33.79 28.91
CA ASN A 477 -1.83 -33.52 27.95
C ASN A 477 -1.59 -34.68 26.97
N ALA A 478 -2.07 -35.88 27.28
CA ALA A 478 -1.85 -37.09 26.48
C ALA A 478 -3.19 -37.64 25.98
N ASN A 479 -3.34 -37.73 24.64
CA ASN A 479 -4.53 -38.24 23.94
C ASN A 479 -5.87 -37.64 24.43
N PRO A 480 -6.10 -36.33 24.19
CA PRO A 480 -7.32 -35.68 24.65
C PRO A 480 -8.55 -36.26 23.96
N SER A 481 -9.61 -36.51 24.73
CA SER A 481 -10.93 -36.81 24.18
C SER A 481 -11.45 -35.64 23.32
N HIS A 482 -12.45 -35.90 22.45
CA HIS A 482 -13.06 -34.84 21.64
C HIS A 482 -13.57 -33.68 22.49
N GLU A 483 -14.17 -33.95 23.65
CA GLU A 483 -14.59 -32.94 24.64
C GLU A 483 -13.40 -32.12 25.16
N GLN A 484 -12.29 -32.76 25.50
CA GLN A 484 -11.09 -32.08 25.99
C GLN A 484 -10.46 -31.18 24.93
N LYS A 485 -10.56 -31.53 23.64
CA LYS A 485 -10.08 -30.66 22.53
C LYS A 485 -10.94 -29.40 22.38
N ILE A 486 -12.26 -29.51 22.58
CA ILE A 486 -13.17 -28.35 22.57
C ILE A 486 -12.82 -27.42 23.74
N ILE A 487 -12.64 -27.97 24.94
CA ILE A 487 -12.21 -27.22 26.12
C ILE A 487 -10.84 -26.56 25.88
N GLN A 488 -9.90 -27.26 25.23
CA GLN A 488 -8.60 -26.69 24.88
C GLN A 488 -8.72 -25.45 23.99
N ASN A 489 -9.60 -25.46 22.98
CA ASN A 489 -9.81 -24.30 22.12
C ASN A 489 -10.46 -23.13 22.84
N ILE A 490 -11.45 -23.40 23.70
CA ILE A 490 -12.06 -22.36 24.54
C ILE A 490 -10.99 -21.67 25.37
N LEU A 491 -10.14 -22.44 26.05
CA LEU A 491 -9.05 -21.92 26.86
C LEU A 491 -7.99 -21.19 26.03
N PHE A 492 -7.71 -21.64 24.81
CA PHE A 492 -6.83 -20.94 23.87
C PHE A 492 -7.35 -19.52 23.57
N HIS A 493 -8.64 -19.37 23.26
CA HIS A 493 -9.25 -18.07 23.04
C HIS A 493 -9.26 -17.21 24.30
N VAL A 494 -9.53 -17.79 25.47
CA VAL A 494 -9.45 -17.08 26.76
C VAL A 494 -8.04 -16.52 27.00
N LEU A 495 -6.98 -17.31 26.77
CA LEU A 495 -5.59 -16.85 26.90
C LEU A 495 -5.21 -15.80 25.84
N GLU A 496 -5.75 -15.91 24.62
CA GLU A 496 -5.54 -14.92 23.57
C GLU A 496 -6.20 -13.57 23.91
N ILE A 497 -7.43 -13.61 24.43
CA ILE A 497 -8.12 -12.43 24.98
C ILE A 497 -7.30 -11.82 26.12
N ALA A 498 -6.80 -12.64 27.05
CA ALA A 498 -5.94 -12.17 28.15
C ALA A 498 -4.70 -11.44 27.61
N SER A 499 -4.07 -11.97 26.55
CA SER A 499 -2.89 -11.35 25.93
C SER A 499 -3.15 -9.99 25.28
N ASN A 500 -4.40 -9.71 24.89
CA ASN A 500 -4.84 -8.45 24.28
C ASN A 500 -5.47 -7.49 25.30
N SER A 501 -5.66 -7.92 26.54
CA SER A 501 -6.24 -7.09 27.60
C SER A 501 -5.34 -5.91 28.00
N LYS A 502 -5.97 -4.81 28.42
CA LYS A 502 -5.28 -3.61 28.91
C LYS A 502 -5.34 -3.53 30.42
N ALA A 503 -4.18 -3.43 31.06
CA ALA A 503 -4.08 -3.23 32.49
C ALA A 503 -4.07 -1.73 32.84
N LYS A 504 -5.02 -1.30 33.67
CA LYS A 504 -5.04 0.03 34.32
C LYS A 504 -4.48 -0.08 35.73
N ILE A 505 -4.12 1.05 36.35
CA ILE A 505 -3.58 1.09 37.72
C ILE A 505 -4.56 0.43 38.72
N ASP A 506 -5.86 0.64 38.54
CA ASP A 506 -6.91 0.12 39.43
C ASP A 506 -6.93 -1.42 39.52
N ALA A 507 -6.53 -2.10 38.43
CA ALA A 507 -6.42 -3.55 38.38
C ALA A 507 -5.40 -4.12 39.38
N GLN A 508 -4.48 -3.30 39.91
CA GLN A 508 -3.51 -3.71 40.92
C GLN A 508 -4.18 -4.25 42.18
N HIS A 509 -5.38 -3.78 42.55
CA HIS A 509 -6.06 -4.23 43.76
C HIS A 509 -7.08 -5.34 43.52
N HIS A 510 -7.15 -5.89 42.30
CA HIS A 510 -8.14 -6.90 41.94
C HIS A 510 -7.88 -8.22 42.69
N PRO A 511 -8.89 -8.82 43.37
CA PRO A 511 -8.69 -9.98 44.24
C PRO A 511 -8.19 -11.23 43.51
N LYS A 512 -8.60 -11.41 42.25
CA LYS A 512 -8.25 -12.57 41.42
C LYS A 512 -6.89 -12.46 40.73
N LEU A 513 -6.20 -11.32 40.80
CA LEU A 513 -4.96 -11.10 40.04
C LEU A 513 -3.82 -12.03 40.49
N ASN A 514 -3.64 -12.24 41.80
CA ASN A 514 -2.64 -13.15 42.33
C ASN A 514 -2.88 -14.59 41.86
N GLN A 515 -4.14 -15.04 41.92
CA GLN A 515 -4.54 -16.38 41.46
C GLN A 515 -4.24 -16.56 39.98
N PHE A 516 -4.50 -15.54 39.16
CA PHE A 516 -4.16 -15.56 37.74
C PHE A 516 -2.65 -15.68 37.50
N ILE A 517 -1.83 -14.87 38.18
CA ILE A 517 -0.37 -14.95 38.06
C ILE A 517 0.11 -16.35 38.47
N GLU A 518 -0.31 -16.86 39.63
CA GLU A 518 0.11 -18.17 40.13
C GLU A 518 -0.28 -19.32 39.19
N LEU A 519 -1.50 -19.32 38.65
CA LEU A 519 -1.93 -20.30 37.65
C LEU A 519 -1.02 -20.28 36.42
N THR A 520 -0.73 -19.10 35.88
CA THR A 520 0.12 -19.01 34.67
C THR A 520 1.54 -19.51 34.90
N LEU A 521 2.09 -19.34 36.11
CA LEU A 521 3.38 -19.91 36.50
C LEU A 521 3.33 -21.45 36.55
N ASN A 522 2.27 -22.01 37.13
CA ASN A 522 2.11 -23.46 37.29
C ASN A 522 1.99 -24.20 35.94
N TYR A 523 1.36 -23.56 34.96
CA TYR A 523 1.19 -24.11 33.61
C TYR A 523 2.34 -23.79 32.64
N LEU A 524 3.38 -23.07 33.09
CA LEU A 524 4.55 -22.74 32.28
C LEU A 524 5.51 -23.94 32.14
N LYS A 525 5.08 -24.97 31.42
CA LYS A 525 5.84 -26.21 31.16
C LYS A 525 5.89 -26.49 29.66
N LYS A 526 7.03 -26.96 29.15
CA LYS A 526 7.24 -27.25 27.71
C LYS A 526 6.22 -28.24 27.15
N ASP A 527 5.82 -29.24 27.96
CA ASP A 527 4.88 -30.29 27.53
C ASP A 527 3.41 -29.81 27.51
N HIS A 528 3.14 -28.57 27.94
CA HIS A 528 1.79 -28.04 27.98
C HIS A 528 1.36 -27.48 26.62
N VAL A 529 0.14 -27.80 26.18
CA VAL A 529 -0.42 -27.37 24.88
C VAL A 529 -0.44 -25.84 24.73
N PHE A 530 -0.59 -25.10 25.83
CA PHE A 530 -0.65 -23.62 25.83
C PHE A 530 0.70 -22.92 26.02
N PHE A 531 1.82 -23.63 26.04
CA PHE A 531 3.13 -23.07 26.39
C PHE A 531 3.49 -21.82 25.59
N GLU A 532 3.35 -21.85 24.26
CA GLU A 532 3.69 -20.70 23.40
C GLU A 532 2.77 -19.49 23.63
N LYS A 533 1.46 -19.72 23.83
CA LYS A 533 0.49 -18.66 24.10
C LYS A 533 0.72 -18.02 25.46
N LEU A 534 1.07 -18.81 26.47
CA LEU A 534 1.46 -18.30 27.79
C LEU A 534 2.70 -17.40 27.69
N LEU A 535 3.72 -17.80 26.92
CA LEU A 535 4.89 -16.95 26.69
C LEU A 535 4.54 -15.63 25.98
N LEU A 536 3.65 -15.67 24.98
CA LEU A 536 3.18 -14.46 24.29
C LEU A 536 2.39 -13.53 25.22
N MET A 537 1.52 -14.10 26.04
CA MET A 537 0.73 -13.38 27.04
C MET A 537 1.64 -12.74 28.10
N ILE A 538 2.64 -13.47 28.63
CA ILE A 538 3.64 -12.90 29.54
C ILE A 538 4.38 -11.74 28.85
N ALA A 539 4.81 -11.91 27.60
CA ALA A 539 5.52 -10.86 26.89
C ALA A 539 4.68 -9.58 26.67
N LYS A 540 3.37 -9.71 26.45
CA LYS A 540 2.45 -8.58 26.20
C LYS A 540 1.84 -8.03 27.49
N LEU A 541 1.03 -8.82 28.19
CA LEU A 541 0.25 -8.39 29.35
C LEU A 541 1.15 -8.05 30.54
N PHE A 542 2.10 -8.93 30.89
CA PHE A 542 2.93 -8.70 32.08
C PHE A 542 3.90 -7.53 31.90
N SER A 543 4.19 -7.12 30.65
CA SER A 543 4.94 -5.89 30.39
C SER A 543 4.21 -4.63 30.89
N GLN A 544 2.87 -4.68 31.00
CA GLN A 544 2.05 -3.60 31.56
C GLN A 544 1.97 -3.70 33.10
N LEU A 545 2.22 -4.87 33.68
CA LEU A 545 2.11 -5.17 35.11
C LEU A 545 3.44 -5.05 35.88
N ILE A 546 4.52 -4.58 35.23
CA ILE A 546 5.88 -4.53 35.81
C ILE A 546 5.92 -3.80 37.16
N THR A 547 5.11 -2.75 37.32
CA THR A 547 5.06 -1.94 38.54
C THR A 547 4.22 -2.56 39.65
N PHE A 548 3.48 -3.65 39.39
CA PHE A 548 2.53 -4.19 40.34
C PHE A 548 3.24 -5.10 41.35
N PRO A 549 3.07 -4.88 42.66
CA PRO A 549 3.78 -5.62 43.71
C PRO A 549 3.47 -7.13 43.66
N GLN A 550 2.25 -7.51 43.25
CA GLN A 550 1.88 -8.91 43.04
C GLN A 550 2.85 -9.62 42.09
N LEU A 551 3.15 -9.03 40.93
CA LEU A 551 4.03 -9.64 39.95
C LEU A 551 5.49 -9.67 40.42
N GLN A 552 5.93 -8.65 41.16
CA GLN A 552 7.30 -8.58 41.70
C GLN A 552 7.61 -9.75 42.63
N ASN A 553 6.63 -10.20 43.43
CA ASN A 553 6.78 -11.32 44.35
C ASN A 553 7.05 -12.65 43.63
N TYR A 554 6.42 -12.88 42.47
CA TYR A 554 6.60 -14.11 41.69
C TYR A 554 7.74 -14.02 40.66
N SER A 555 8.24 -12.82 40.36
CA SER A 555 9.26 -12.58 39.32
C SER A 555 10.49 -13.49 39.40
N LYS A 556 11.01 -13.73 40.62
CA LYS A 556 12.16 -14.62 40.87
C LYS A 556 11.86 -16.07 40.45
N GLN A 557 10.67 -16.56 40.77
CA GLN A 557 10.24 -17.91 40.43
C GLN A 557 10.10 -18.05 38.91
N TYR A 558 9.45 -17.09 38.24
CA TYR A 558 9.36 -17.06 36.78
C TYR A 558 10.72 -17.08 36.09
N ILE A 559 11.65 -16.21 36.49
CA ILE A 559 12.98 -16.15 35.89
C ILE A 559 13.69 -17.50 36.07
N SER A 560 13.58 -18.12 37.23
CA SER A 560 14.19 -19.43 37.48
C SER A 560 13.58 -20.54 36.61
N THR A 561 12.26 -20.56 36.43
CA THR A 561 11.55 -21.54 35.60
C THR A 561 11.86 -21.32 34.12
N LEU A 562 11.80 -20.08 33.66
CA LEU A 562 12.12 -19.72 32.28
C LEU A 562 13.59 -20.01 31.93
N ALA A 563 14.53 -19.74 32.84
CA ALA A 563 15.95 -20.05 32.63
C ALA A 563 16.18 -21.56 32.41
N LYS A 564 15.52 -22.43 33.21
CA LYS A 564 15.56 -23.89 33.01
C LYS A 564 14.96 -24.30 31.66
N LEU A 565 13.89 -23.61 31.22
CA LEU A 565 13.25 -23.89 29.94
C LEU A 565 14.10 -23.46 28.73
N VAL A 566 14.92 -22.41 28.85
CA VAL A 566 15.87 -22.03 27.79
C VAL A 566 16.87 -23.15 27.49
N GLU A 567 17.31 -23.89 28.51
CA GLU A 567 18.19 -25.05 28.32
C GLU A 567 17.53 -26.17 27.51
N GLN A 568 16.21 -26.30 27.62
CA GLN A 568 15.44 -27.32 26.91
C GLN A 568 14.96 -26.87 25.53
N ASN A 569 14.77 -25.55 25.33
CA ASN A 569 14.27 -24.90 24.13
C ASN A 569 14.67 -23.41 24.11
N ASN A 570 15.75 -23.07 23.41
CA ASN A 570 16.14 -21.67 23.21
C ASN A 570 15.27 -21.02 22.12
N CYS A 571 14.10 -20.50 22.51
CA CYS A 571 13.20 -19.76 21.62
C CYS A 571 13.11 -18.27 22.00
N THR A 572 12.82 -17.43 21.00
CA THR A 572 12.75 -15.97 21.16
C THR A 572 11.67 -15.53 22.15
N HIS A 573 10.56 -16.27 22.23
CA HIS A 573 9.46 -15.97 23.14
C HIS A 573 9.85 -16.19 24.61
N THR A 574 10.59 -17.26 24.93
CA THR A 574 11.13 -17.51 26.28
C THR A 574 12.10 -16.40 26.70
N LEU A 575 13.01 -15.98 25.81
CA LEU A 575 13.93 -14.88 26.09
C LEU A 575 13.20 -13.54 26.32
N ASN A 576 12.17 -13.23 25.54
CA ASN A 576 11.36 -12.03 25.75
C ASN A 576 10.59 -12.08 27.08
N ALA A 577 10.07 -13.25 27.47
CA ALA A 577 9.45 -13.42 28.78
C ALA A 577 10.45 -13.19 29.92
N ILE A 578 11.69 -13.72 29.81
CA ILE A 578 12.77 -13.45 30.79
C ILE A 578 13.03 -11.95 30.89
N LYS A 579 13.10 -11.25 29.74
CA LYS A 579 13.29 -9.79 29.71
C LYS A 579 12.20 -9.07 30.50
N VAL A 580 10.92 -9.36 30.24
CA VAL A 580 9.78 -8.73 30.94
C VAL A 580 9.85 -9.01 32.44
N MET A 581 10.05 -10.26 32.83
CA MET A 581 10.15 -10.63 34.25
C MET A 581 11.37 -10.02 34.94
N SER A 582 12.45 -9.76 34.20
CA SER A 582 13.64 -9.08 34.73
C SER A 582 13.35 -7.63 35.09
N PHE A 583 12.48 -6.93 34.34
CA PHE A 583 12.05 -5.58 34.70
C PHE A 583 11.12 -5.55 35.92
N ALA A 584 10.33 -6.61 36.13
CA ALA A 584 9.46 -6.74 37.31
C ALA A 584 10.24 -7.18 38.56
N ALA A 585 11.43 -7.76 38.42
CA ALA A 585 12.15 -8.32 39.55
C ALA A 585 12.83 -7.26 40.44
N PRO A 586 13.01 -7.56 41.75
CA PRO A 586 13.76 -6.68 42.65
C PRO A 586 15.19 -6.44 42.14
N LYS A 587 15.64 -5.18 42.17
CA LYS A 587 16.94 -4.74 41.63
C LYS A 587 18.13 -5.50 42.20
N GLN A 588 18.12 -5.77 43.51
CA GLN A 588 19.18 -6.52 44.19
C GLN A 588 19.33 -7.94 43.61
N TYR A 589 18.21 -8.62 43.37
CA TYR A 589 18.22 -9.97 42.80
C TYR A 589 18.76 -9.99 41.36
N ILE A 590 18.35 -9.03 40.52
CA ILE A 590 18.86 -8.92 39.14
C ILE A 590 20.36 -8.65 39.13
N GLN A 591 20.86 -7.78 40.01
CA GLN A 591 22.29 -7.50 40.11
C GLN A 591 23.10 -8.74 40.52
N GLU A 592 22.64 -9.51 41.50
CA GLU A 592 23.28 -10.77 41.91
C GLU A 592 23.22 -11.83 40.82
N ALA A 593 22.06 -12.03 40.20
CA ALA A 593 21.87 -13.01 39.13
C ALA A 593 22.74 -12.67 37.92
N PHE A 594 22.85 -11.37 37.59
CA PHE A 594 23.69 -10.87 36.53
C PHE A 594 25.18 -11.15 36.78
N LYS A 595 25.69 -10.81 37.97
CA LYS A 595 27.10 -11.09 38.34
C LYS A 595 27.41 -12.58 38.30
N LYS A 596 26.59 -13.41 38.95
CA LYS A 596 26.76 -14.88 38.99
C LYS A 596 26.75 -15.51 37.58
N ASN A 597 25.91 -15.02 36.67
CA ASN A 597 25.88 -15.55 35.30
C ASN A 597 27.12 -15.13 34.49
N ILE A 598 27.65 -13.93 34.71
CA ILE A 598 28.93 -13.51 34.10
C ILE A 598 30.09 -14.34 34.65
N GLU A 599 30.15 -14.59 35.96
CA GLU A 599 31.20 -15.43 36.59
C GLU A 599 31.23 -16.84 35.97
N LYS A 600 30.06 -17.45 35.77
CA LYS A 600 29.92 -18.75 35.09
C LYS A 600 30.39 -18.73 33.63
N LEU A 601 30.20 -17.60 32.93
CA LEU A 601 30.68 -17.44 31.55
C LEU A 601 32.20 -17.28 31.51
N LEU A 602 32.77 -16.51 32.44
CA LEU A 602 34.22 -16.37 32.58
C LEU A 602 34.89 -17.70 32.93
N SER A 603 34.28 -18.51 33.82
CA SER A 603 34.82 -19.82 34.18
C SER A 603 34.75 -20.86 33.05
N SER A 604 33.92 -20.64 32.02
CA SER A 604 33.74 -21.54 30.87
C SER A 604 34.39 -21.01 29.58
N LYS A 605 35.30 -20.02 29.70
CA LYS A 605 35.94 -19.34 28.58
C LYS A 605 36.66 -20.30 27.61
N ASP A 606 37.32 -21.33 28.14
CA ASP A 606 38.13 -22.26 27.33
C ASP A 606 37.28 -23.30 26.56
N LYS A 607 36.04 -23.55 27.01
CA LYS A 607 35.10 -24.50 26.39
C LYS A 607 33.67 -23.97 26.47
N LEU A 608 33.26 -23.24 25.43
CA LEU A 608 31.92 -22.69 25.29
C LEU A 608 30.95 -23.73 24.73
N ASP A 609 30.33 -24.50 25.62
CA ASP A 609 29.25 -25.43 25.28
C ASP A 609 27.90 -24.70 25.06
N ASP A 610 26.90 -25.42 24.53
CA ASP A 610 25.54 -24.88 24.31
C ASP A 610 24.92 -24.25 25.57
N ARG A 611 25.24 -24.78 26.76
CA ARG A 611 24.82 -24.22 28.04
C ARG A 611 25.40 -22.82 28.28
N ALA A 612 26.67 -22.60 27.96
CA ALA A 612 27.29 -21.29 28.06
C ALA A 612 26.68 -20.31 27.04
N LEU A 613 26.36 -20.77 25.83
CA LEU A 613 25.68 -19.95 24.83
C LEU A 613 24.26 -19.54 25.27
N ASN A 614 23.50 -20.45 25.88
CA ASN A 614 22.19 -20.18 26.47
C ASN A 614 22.29 -19.20 27.64
N ASN A 615 23.27 -19.38 28.53
CA ASN A 615 23.54 -18.43 29.62
C ASN A 615 23.85 -17.04 29.10
N MET A 616 24.62 -16.91 28.02
CA MET A 616 24.87 -15.61 27.39
C MET A 616 23.59 -14.96 26.84
N ASP A 617 22.67 -15.76 26.27
CA ASP A 617 21.37 -15.23 25.82
C ASP A 617 20.51 -14.74 26.99
N ILE A 618 20.55 -15.42 28.13
CA ILE A 618 19.89 -14.97 29.37
C ILE A 618 20.52 -13.65 29.85
N VAL A 619 21.85 -13.57 29.92
CA VAL A 619 22.58 -12.35 30.29
C VAL A 619 22.15 -11.18 29.40
N LEU A 620 22.06 -11.37 28.08
CA LEU A 620 21.60 -10.33 27.15
C LEU A 620 20.18 -9.81 27.48
N GLN A 621 19.28 -10.65 27.98
CA GLN A 621 17.95 -10.21 28.39
C GLN A 621 17.98 -9.46 29.73
N VAL A 622 18.68 -10.01 30.72
CA VAL A 622 18.77 -9.45 32.08
C VAL A 622 19.45 -8.09 32.08
N VAL A 623 20.48 -7.89 31.25
CA VAL A 623 21.17 -6.60 31.07
C VAL A 623 20.20 -5.47 30.77
N SER A 624 19.10 -5.74 30.05
CA SER A 624 18.15 -4.70 29.68
C SER A 624 17.43 -4.09 30.90
N ALA A 625 17.21 -4.85 31.98
CA ALA A 625 16.62 -4.37 33.22
C ALA A 625 17.66 -3.87 34.25
N GLN A 626 18.92 -4.27 34.10
CA GLN A 626 19.99 -3.91 35.04
C GLN A 626 20.32 -2.41 35.02
N GLN A 627 20.47 -1.81 36.22
CA GLN A 627 21.04 -0.47 36.39
C GLN A 627 22.57 -0.55 36.40
N MET A 628 23.23 0.35 35.68
CA MET A 628 24.69 0.38 35.58
C MET A 628 25.27 1.36 36.62
N THR A 629 26.00 0.83 37.59
CA THR A 629 26.87 1.60 38.49
C THR A 629 28.31 1.62 37.94
N SER A 630 29.19 2.48 38.46
CA SER A 630 30.62 2.51 38.09
C SER A 630 31.27 1.14 38.23
N ASP A 631 31.11 0.49 39.38
CA ASP A 631 31.79 -0.77 39.67
C ASP A 631 31.27 -1.92 38.79
N LEU A 632 30.00 -1.85 38.39
CA LEU A 632 29.40 -2.80 37.44
C LEU A 632 29.90 -2.56 36.02
N TRP A 633 30.21 -1.33 35.65
CA TRP A 633 30.77 -1.01 34.34
C TRP A 633 32.15 -1.64 34.18
N ASP A 634 33.05 -1.41 35.14
CA ASP A 634 34.41 -1.97 35.11
C ASP A 634 34.37 -3.50 35.00
N TYR A 635 33.46 -4.11 35.77
CA TYR A 635 33.20 -5.55 35.70
C TYR A 635 32.71 -6.01 34.31
N CYS A 636 31.78 -5.27 33.69
CA CYS A 636 31.29 -5.57 32.35
C CYS A 636 32.35 -5.39 31.26
N ILE A 637 33.23 -4.40 31.41
CA ILE A 637 34.33 -4.13 30.47
C ILE A 637 35.42 -5.19 30.58
N ASN A 638 35.76 -5.64 31.79
CA ASN A 638 36.65 -6.78 31.96
C ASN A 638 36.07 -8.04 31.33
N PHE A 639 34.77 -8.29 31.53
CA PHE A 639 34.08 -9.40 30.87
C PHE A 639 34.12 -9.31 29.34
N THR A 640 33.87 -8.12 28.77
CA THR A 640 33.88 -7.96 27.31
C THR A 640 35.29 -8.12 26.75
N LYS A 641 36.32 -7.59 27.42
CA LYS A 641 37.72 -7.76 27.04
C LYS A 641 38.12 -9.23 26.92
N GLU A 642 37.73 -10.05 27.90
CA GLU A 642 38.05 -11.48 27.90
C GLU A 642 37.33 -12.25 26.75
N MET A 643 36.12 -11.83 26.38
CA MET A 643 35.24 -12.62 25.49
C MET A 643 35.15 -12.11 24.04
N ILE A 644 35.53 -10.86 23.76
CA ILE A 644 35.29 -10.21 22.44
C ILE A 644 36.05 -10.88 21.28
N ASN A 645 37.23 -11.46 21.57
CA ASN A 645 38.08 -12.12 20.57
C ASN A 645 37.69 -13.58 20.31
N ILE A 646 36.62 -14.09 20.93
CA ILE A 646 36.16 -15.47 20.70
C ILE A 646 35.11 -15.47 19.56
N PRO A 647 35.41 -16.08 18.39
CA PRO A 647 34.53 -16.14 17.22
C PRO A 647 33.04 -16.39 17.49
N ILE A 648 32.75 -17.47 18.21
CA ILE A 648 31.39 -18.01 18.37
C ILE A 648 30.49 -17.04 19.16
N ILE A 649 31.06 -16.32 20.14
CA ILE A 649 30.31 -15.45 21.05
C ILE A 649 30.44 -13.96 20.69
N GLN A 650 31.41 -13.58 19.86
CA GLN A 650 31.73 -12.19 19.51
C GLN A 650 30.49 -11.37 19.12
N LYS A 651 29.60 -11.93 18.28
CA LYS A 651 28.35 -11.26 17.90
C LYS A 651 27.42 -10.99 19.09
N LYS A 652 27.37 -11.90 20.08
CA LYS A 652 26.61 -11.72 21.34
C LYS A 652 27.30 -10.69 22.23
N ILE A 653 28.63 -10.63 22.26
CA ILE A 653 29.39 -9.60 23.00
C ILE A 653 29.15 -8.20 22.42
N TYR A 654 29.15 -8.03 21.10
CA TYR A 654 28.78 -6.73 20.52
C TYR A 654 27.32 -6.35 20.79
N LYS A 655 26.39 -7.33 20.85
CA LYS A 655 25.02 -7.05 21.30
C LYS A 655 24.98 -6.61 22.77
N PHE A 656 25.81 -7.20 23.61
CA PHE A 656 25.94 -6.86 25.03
C PHE A 656 26.49 -5.44 25.19
N LEU A 657 27.59 -5.12 24.51
CA LEU A 657 28.16 -3.76 24.45
C LEU A 657 27.11 -2.73 24.01
N ALA A 658 26.37 -3.04 22.94
CA ALA A 658 25.33 -2.15 22.43
C ALA A 658 24.16 -1.92 23.41
N ALA A 659 23.96 -2.83 24.37
CA ALA A 659 22.93 -2.72 25.40
C ALA A 659 23.40 -1.95 26.64
N ILE A 660 24.71 -1.99 26.97
CA ILE A 660 25.27 -1.31 28.14
C ILE A 660 25.70 0.13 27.86
N ILE A 661 26.22 0.44 26.67
CA ILE A 661 26.75 1.77 26.32
C ILE A 661 25.74 2.90 26.59
N PRO A 662 24.46 2.79 26.19
CA PRO A 662 23.47 3.86 26.43
C PRO A 662 23.12 4.10 27.91
N LYS A 663 23.55 3.22 28.81
CA LYS A 663 23.18 3.24 30.24
C LYS A 663 24.24 3.87 31.13
N VAL A 664 25.39 4.25 30.59
CA VAL A 664 26.54 4.75 31.36
C VAL A 664 26.88 6.17 30.93
N HIS A 665 27.42 6.96 31.86
CA HIS A 665 27.90 8.30 31.56
C HIS A 665 29.07 8.26 30.57
N HIS A 666 29.13 9.27 29.69
CA HIS A 666 30.05 9.30 28.55
C HIS A 666 31.54 9.23 28.93
N THR A 667 31.91 9.61 30.16
CA THR A 667 33.28 9.56 30.70
C THR A 667 33.86 8.15 30.74
N PHE A 668 33.03 7.13 30.90
CA PHE A 668 33.47 5.74 31.02
C PHE A 668 33.66 5.04 29.66
N LEU A 669 33.29 5.69 28.56
CA LEU A 669 33.25 5.05 27.24
C LEU A 669 34.61 4.99 26.53
N ALA A 670 35.64 5.65 27.06
CA ALA A 670 36.99 5.61 26.52
C ALA A 670 37.57 4.18 26.51
N GLU A 671 37.30 3.39 27.54
CA GLU A 671 37.75 1.99 27.61
C GLU A 671 37.03 1.11 26.59
N ALA A 672 35.72 1.29 26.43
CA ALA A 672 34.94 0.59 25.42
C ALA A 672 35.39 0.96 24.00
N TYR A 673 35.77 2.22 23.78
CA TYR A 673 36.35 2.70 22.53
C TYR A 673 37.64 1.95 22.18
N ASN A 674 38.59 1.90 23.13
CA ASN A 674 39.86 1.21 22.95
C ASN A 674 39.67 -0.29 22.71
N LEU A 675 38.76 -0.95 23.45
CA LEU A 675 38.45 -2.36 23.25
C LEU A 675 37.89 -2.66 21.85
N VAL A 676 36.99 -1.81 21.35
CA VAL A 676 36.45 -1.99 19.99
C VAL A 676 37.54 -1.74 18.95
N LEU A 677 38.41 -0.76 19.18
CA LEU A 677 39.52 -0.48 18.28
C LEU A 677 40.53 -1.64 18.17
N GLU A 678 40.89 -2.26 19.30
CA GLU A 678 41.85 -3.37 19.36
C GLU A 678 41.25 -4.72 18.91
N ALA A 679 39.93 -4.92 19.05
CA ALA A 679 39.30 -6.19 18.75
C ALA A 679 39.21 -6.49 17.25
N GLU A 680 39.66 -7.69 16.85
CA GLU A 680 39.44 -8.22 15.51
C GLU A 680 37.95 -8.49 15.27
N CYS A 681 37.44 -8.18 14.08
CA CYS A 681 36.02 -8.36 13.76
C CYS A 681 35.79 -9.41 12.67
N GLU A 682 35.02 -10.43 13.02
CA GLU A 682 34.51 -11.37 12.04
C GLU A 682 33.42 -10.75 11.15
N SER A 683 33.28 -11.27 9.94
CA SER A 683 32.23 -10.88 8.99
C SER A 683 30.82 -11.09 9.57
N SER A 684 30.63 -12.11 10.41
CA SER A 684 29.35 -12.46 11.06
C SER A 684 28.92 -11.44 12.13
N SER A 685 29.90 -10.77 12.74
CA SER A 685 29.78 -9.84 13.88
C SER A 685 29.77 -8.38 13.45
N ARG A 686 30.26 -8.07 12.24
CA ARG A 686 30.42 -6.71 11.70
C ARG A 686 29.17 -5.84 11.84
N GLN A 687 27.98 -6.38 11.57
CA GLN A 687 26.73 -5.63 11.74
C GLN A 687 26.56 -5.09 13.17
N LYS A 688 26.92 -5.88 14.19
CA LYS A 688 26.79 -5.50 15.60
C LYS A 688 27.94 -4.63 16.08
N ARG A 689 29.15 -4.82 15.54
CA ARG A 689 30.26 -3.88 15.71
C ARG A 689 29.92 -2.49 15.22
N PHE A 690 29.40 -2.34 13.99
CA PHE A 690 28.97 -1.04 13.45
C PHE A 690 27.86 -0.39 14.28
N GLN A 691 26.97 -1.19 14.89
CA GLN A 691 25.97 -0.66 15.82
C GLN A 691 26.64 -0.03 17.06
N VAL A 692 27.69 -0.66 17.60
CA VAL A 692 28.47 -0.14 18.73
C VAL A 692 29.26 1.10 18.34
N ILE A 693 29.95 1.08 17.19
CA ILE A 693 30.71 2.24 16.68
C ILE A 693 29.79 3.46 16.51
N LEU A 694 28.58 3.25 15.96
CA LEU A 694 27.59 4.31 15.82
C LEU A 694 27.13 4.90 17.17
N GLN A 695 27.05 4.08 18.22
CA GLN A 695 26.75 4.59 19.56
C GLN A 695 27.95 5.35 20.12
N LEU A 696 29.16 4.84 19.98
CA LEU A 696 30.39 5.49 20.44
C LEU A 696 30.61 6.86 19.79
N GLU A 697 30.33 6.99 18.49
CA GLU A 697 30.43 8.25 17.74
C GLU A 697 29.66 9.41 18.39
N GLN A 698 28.47 9.14 18.93
CA GLN A 698 27.64 10.13 19.62
C GLN A 698 28.28 10.67 20.91
N PHE A 699 29.32 10.03 21.44
CA PHE A 699 29.97 10.42 22.69
C PHE A 699 31.33 11.06 22.49
N VAL A 700 32.04 10.80 21.38
CA VAL A 700 33.33 11.42 21.03
C VAL A 700 33.15 12.92 20.68
N VAL A 701 32.03 13.52 21.09
CA VAL A 701 31.56 14.84 20.69
C VAL A 701 32.24 15.98 21.43
N SER A 702 32.79 15.74 22.62
CA SER A 702 33.25 16.82 23.51
C SER A 702 34.52 17.54 23.07
N LYS A 703 35.40 16.95 22.23
CA LYS A 703 36.62 17.59 21.71
C LYS A 703 36.84 17.26 20.23
N LEU A 704 37.17 18.28 19.44
CA LEU A 704 37.35 18.19 17.98
C LEU A 704 38.54 17.27 17.62
N GLU A 705 39.62 17.33 18.38
CA GLU A 705 40.81 16.46 18.23
C GLU A 705 40.47 14.97 18.35
N ASN A 706 39.70 14.59 19.38
CA ASN A 706 39.27 13.21 19.59
C ASN A 706 38.36 12.71 18.46
N TYR A 707 37.58 13.60 17.85
CA TYR A 707 36.71 13.27 16.74
C TYR A 707 37.49 13.05 15.44
N GLN A 708 38.56 13.81 15.22
CA GLN A 708 39.47 13.60 14.08
C GLN A 708 40.18 12.25 14.19
N THR A 709 40.69 11.89 15.38
CA THR A 709 41.30 10.57 15.60
C THR A 709 40.31 9.43 15.40
N PHE A 710 39.05 9.61 15.84
CA PHE A 710 37.97 8.66 15.61
C PHE A 710 37.75 8.39 14.12
N ILE A 711 37.64 9.45 13.33
CA ILE A 711 37.43 9.34 11.89
C ILE A 711 38.61 8.60 11.26
N GLN A 712 39.85 8.98 11.57
CA GLN A 712 41.03 8.33 11.00
C GLN A 712 41.09 6.83 11.29
N GLN A 713 40.69 6.42 12.49
CA GLN A 713 40.75 5.01 12.92
C GLN A 713 39.64 4.15 12.27
N PHE A 714 38.41 4.65 12.14
CA PHE A 714 37.28 3.88 11.62
C PHE A 714 36.95 4.11 10.14
N LEU A 715 37.45 5.17 9.51
CA LEU A 715 37.13 5.52 8.12
C LEU A 715 37.41 4.37 7.13
N PRO A 716 38.54 3.64 7.18
CA PRO A 716 38.76 2.51 6.28
C PRO A 716 37.71 1.41 6.43
N GLU A 717 37.31 1.10 7.67
CA GLU A 717 36.27 0.10 7.95
C GLU A 717 34.90 0.57 7.41
N MET A 718 34.58 1.86 7.60
CA MET A 718 33.33 2.48 7.16
C MET A 718 33.19 2.49 5.63
N VAL A 719 34.26 2.83 4.92
CA VAL A 719 34.30 2.87 3.44
C VAL A 719 34.03 1.47 2.88
N VAL A 720 34.71 0.45 3.39
CA VAL A 720 34.49 -0.95 2.96
C VAL A 720 33.07 -1.43 3.29
N ALA A 721 32.51 -1.00 4.43
CA ALA A 721 31.19 -1.42 4.88
C ALA A 721 30.03 -0.88 4.02
N ILE A 722 30.22 0.18 3.22
CA ILE A 722 29.21 0.70 2.27
C ILE A 722 28.81 -0.36 1.23
N ARG A 723 29.75 -1.24 0.84
CA ARG A 723 29.52 -2.29 -0.15
C ARG A 723 29.45 -3.71 0.43
N ASP A 724 29.19 -3.84 1.73
CA ASP A 724 29.06 -5.13 2.41
C ASP A 724 27.92 -6.00 1.83
N ASN A 725 28.08 -7.32 1.90
CA ASN A 725 27.04 -8.30 1.56
C ASN A 725 25.81 -8.17 2.47
N ASN A 726 26.01 -7.82 3.75
CA ASN A 726 24.91 -7.62 4.69
C ASN A 726 24.31 -6.23 4.57
N ILE A 727 23.06 -6.18 4.08
CA ILE A 727 22.26 -4.97 3.93
C ILE A 727 22.19 -4.14 5.22
N LYS A 728 22.06 -4.79 6.39
CA LYS A 728 21.93 -4.08 7.67
C LYS A 728 23.24 -3.40 8.06
N THR A 729 24.39 -3.98 7.73
CA THR A 729 25.70 -3.38 7.95
C THR A 729 25.85 -2.12 7.11
N ARG A 730 25.49 -2.19 5.82
CA ARG A 730 25.55 -1.04 4.91
C ARG A 730 24.73 0.14 5.42
N LEU A 731 23.49 -0.10 5.85
CA LEU A 731 22.64 0.97 6.38
C LEU A 731 23.20 1.62 7.65
N LEU A 732 23.89 0.87 8.51
CA LEU A 732 24.55 1.41 9.70
C LEU A 732 25.80 2.22 9.33
N ALA A 733 26.59 1.75 8.36
CA ALA A 733 27.75 2.47 7.85
C ALA A 733 27.36 3.77 7.15
N GLU A 734 26.33 3.73 6.28
CA GLU A 734 25.74 4.91 5.64
C GLU A 734 25.28 5.93 6.69
N LYS A 735 24.53 5.48 7.72
CA LYS A 735 24.08 6.36 8.81
C LYS A 735 25.25 6.98 9.59
N LEU A 736 26.30 6.22 9.86
CA LEU A 736 27.49 6.71 10.53
C LEU A 736 28.22 7.78 9.70
N ILE A 737 28.40 7.54 8.40
CA ILE A 737 29.00 8.50 7.47
C ILE A 737 28.15 9.79 7.36
N GLU A 738 26.83 9.64 7.35
CA GLU A 738 25.89 10.78 7.35
C GLU A 738 25.99 11.60 8.64
N ASN A 739 26.03 10.96 9.81
CA ASN A 739 26.20 11.64 11.09
C ASN A 739 27.50 12.46 11.13
N ILE A 740 28.61 11.85 10.72
CA ILE A 740 29.91 12.53 10.66
C ILE A 740 29.87 13.71 9.69
N GLY A 741 29.29 13.51 8.50
CA GLY A 741 29.13 14.57 7.51
C GLY A 741 28.29 15.74 8.01
N GLN A 742 27.14 15.48 8.66
CA GLN A 742 26.28 16.53 9.23
C GLN A 742 27.02 17.35 10.29
N ARG A 743 27.84 16.68 11.08
CA ARG A 743 28.57 17.32 12.17
C ARG A 743 29.73 18.18 11.67
N LEU A 744 30.50 17.67 10.71
CA LEU A 744 31.58 18.43 10.09
C LEU A 744 31.05 19.56 9.20
N LEU A 745 29.84 19.43 8.66
CA LEU A 745 29.14 20.55 8.02
C LEU A 745 28.86 21.69 9.02
N GLY A 746 28.42 21.39 10.24
CA GLY A 746 28.22 22.39 11.28
C GLY A 746 29.51 23.07 11.78
N LEU A 747 30.68 22.52 11.42
CA LEU A 747 32.01 23.07 11.74
C LEU A 747 32.71 23.64 10.49
N ASP A 748 32.05 23.70 9.34
CA ASP A 748 32.63 24.11 8.04
C ASP A 748 33.84 23.26 7.58
N LEU A 749 33.92 22.00 8.01
CA LEU A 749 35.00 21.05 7.67
C LEU A 749 34.54 19.90 6.75
N LEU A 750 33.36 20.02 6.13
CA LEU A 750 32.81 18.98 5.25
C LEU A 750 33.72 18.68 4.05
N ASP A 751 34.32 19.71 3.44
CA ASP A 751 35.23 19.55 2.29
C ASP A 751 36.48 18.76 2.67
N GLN A 752 36.99 18.95 3.89
CA GLN A 752 38.12 18.18 4.41
C GLN A 752 37.74 16.71 4.62
N PHE A 753 36.54 16.44 5.13
CA PHE A 753 36.04 15.08 5.28
C PHE A 753 35.94 14.35 3.95
N ILE A 754 35.34 15.00 2.95
CA ILE A 754 35.24 14.44 1.60
C ILE A 754 36.64 14.21 1.01
N SER A 755 37.57 15.15 1.23
CA SER A 755 38.98 15.02 0.80
C SER A 755 39.70 13.84 1.47
N MET A 756 39.41 13.55 2.75
CA MET A 756 39.94 12.35 3.43
C MET A 756 39.41 11.06 2.79
N VAL A 757 38.12 10.99 2.45
CA VAL A 757 37.57 9.84 1.71
C VAL A 757 38.19 9.76 0.30
N PHE A 758 38.44 10.92 -0.32
CA PHE A 758 39.02 11.03 -1.64
C PHE A 758 40.44 10.48 -1.74
N ALA A 759 41.25 10.61 -0.68
CA ALA A 759 42.56 9.98 -0.60
C ALA A 759 42.50 8.45 -0.78
N GLY A 760 41.36 7.81 -0.46
CA GLY A 760 41.11 6.39 -0.69
C GLY A 760 41.12 5.97 -2.17
N LEU A 761 41.00 6.92 -3.11
CA LEU A 761 41.13 6.64 -4.55
C LEU A 761 42.57 6.31 -4.98
N ALA A 762 43.56 6.73 -4.18
CA ALA A 762 44.97 6.40 -4.39
C ALA A 762 45.36 5.01 -3.85
N ALA A 763 44.42 4.27 -3.23
CA ALA A 763 44.67 2.94 -2.72
C ALA A 763 45.09 1.96 -3.84
N GLN A 764 45.95 0.99 -3.55
CA GLN A 764 46.37 0.00 -4.58
C GLN A 764 45.23 -0.95 -5.00
N SER A 765 44.30 -1.26 -4.09
CA SER A 765 43.21 -2.18 -4.34
C SER A 765 42.06 -1.52 -5.11
N ASN A 766 41.69 -2.10 -6.26
CA ASN A 766 40.54 -1.66 -7.06
C ASN A 766 39.22 -1.69 -6.28
N VAL A 767 39.08 -2.60 -5.31
CA VAL A 767 37.88 -2.70 -4.46
C VAL A 767 37.78 -1.47 -3.56
N MET A 768 38.89 -1.08 -2.92
CA MET A 768 38.96 0.10 -2.06
C MET A 768 38.69 1.39 -2.85
N LYS A 769 39.25 1.53 -4.06
CA LYS A 769 38.93 2.65 -4.95
C LYS A 769 37.44 2.72 -5.25
N ALA A 770 36.82 1.59 -5.59
CA ALA A 770 35.39 1.52 -5.88
C ALA A 770 34.52 1.82 -4.65
N ASP A 771 34.93 1.42 -3.44
CA ASP A 771 34.24 1.72 -2.18
C ASP A 771 34.35 3.19 -1.81
N ALA A 772 35.52 3.81 -2.03
CA ALA A 772 35.72 5.24 -1.84
C ALA A 772 34.84 6.06 -2.79
N VAL A 773 34.76 5.72 -4.08
CA VAL A 773 33.83 6.37 -5.04
C VAL A 773 32.37 6.23 -4.58
N ALA A 774 31.97 5.06 -4.09
CA ALA A 774 30.60 4.84 -3.60
C ALA A 774 30.30 5.69 -2.35
N THR A 775 31.29 5.85 -1.46
CA THR A 775 31.19 6.69 -0.25
C THR A 775 31.09 8.17 -0.61
N ILE A 776 31.92 8.65 -1.55
CA ILE A 776 31.83 10.01 -2.10
C ILE A 776 30.45 10.23 -2.72
N SER A 777 29.95 9.26 -3.49
CA SER A 777 28.61 9.34 -4.08
C SER A 777 27.51 9.48 -3.03
N LEU A 778 27.63 8.83 -1.86
CA LEU A 778 26.69 8.99 -0.76
C LEU A 778 26.75 10.41 -0.17
N LEU A 779 27.96 10.89 0.12
CA LEU A 779 28.18 12.22 0.71
C LEU A 779 27.67 13.33 -0.22
N VAL A 780 27.98 13.25 -1.51
CA VAL A 780 27.47 14.20 -2.51
C VAL A 780 25.94 14.11 -2.61
N ASP A 781 25.33 12.93 -2.54
CA ASP A 781 23.86 12.82 -2.59
C ASP A 781 23.18 13.51 -1.41
N LYS A 782 23.81 13.47 -0.23
CA LYS A 782 23.25 13.98 1.03
C LYS A 782 23.51 15.46 1.24
N PHE A 783 24.69 15.95 0.85
CA PHE A 783 25.13 17.31 1.12
C PHE A 783 25.29 18.17 -0.15
N TYR A 784 24.68 17.78 -1.28
CA TYR A 784 24.81 18.47 -2.56
C TYR A 784 24.61 20.00 -2.46
N THR A 785 23.61 20.45 -1.71
CA THR A 785 23.28 21.88 -1.53
C THR A 785 24.35 22.69 -0.81
N ASN A 786 25.22 22.02 -0.05
CA ASN A 786 26.24 22.61 0.79
C ASN A 786 27.63 22.58 0.14
N LEU A 787 27.78 21.92 -1.02
CA LEU A 787 29.05 21.78 -1.72
C LEU A 787 29.16 22.81 -2.86
N LYS A 788 30.35 23.38 -3.02
CA LYS A 788 30.64 24.27 -4.14
C LYS A 788 30.65 23.49 -5.46
N THR A 789 30.09 24.08 -6.51
CA THR A 789 30.04 23.45 -7.84
C THR A 789 31.44 23.16 -8.39
N GLU A 790 32.39 24.07 -8.17
CA GLU A 790 33.81 23.93 -8.56
C GLU A 790 34.45 22.67 -7.94
N PHE A 791 34.21 22.45 -6.64
CA PHE A 791 34.71 21.28 -5.93
C PHE A 791 34.15 19.98 -6.51
N ILE A 792 32.85 19.94 -6.83
CA ILE A 792 32.23 18.77 -7.50
C ILE A 792 32.83 18.53 -8.88
N GLU A 793 33.13 19.57 -9.66
CA GLU A 793 33.73 19.45 -10.99
C GLU A 793 35.16 18.88 -10.93
N GLU A 794 35.99 19.36 -10.01
CA GLU A 794 37.34 18.84 -9.77
C GLU A 794 37.33 17.36 -9.40
N MET A 795 36.47 17.01 -8.42
CA MET A 795 36.28 15.63 -7.97
C MET A 795 35.81 14.73 -9.10
N THR A 796 34.89 15.22 -9.94
CA THR A 796 34.37 14.48 -11.09
C THR A 796 35.46 14.21 -12.12
N LYS A 797 36.31 15.20 -12.45
CA LYS A 797 37.43 15.02 -13.38
C LYS A 797 38.37 13.92 -12.91
N LEU A 798 38.71 13.92 -11.62
CA LEU A 798 39.62 12.96 -11.01
C LEU A 798 38.99 11.55 -10.90
N ILE A 799 37.72 11.43 -10.52
CA ILE A 799 36.99 10.15 -10.49
C ILE A 799 36.92 9.52 -11.89
N LEU A 800 36.72 10.33 -12.93
CA LEU A 800 36.69 9.83 -14.32
C LEU A 800 38.03 9.27 -14.79
N LEU A 801 39.16 9.70 -14.22
CA LEU A 801 40.48 9.14 -14.57
C LEU A 801 40.58 7.64 -14.20
N LEU A 802 39.85 7.19 -13.18
CA LEU A 802 39.81 5.79 -12.76
C LEU A 802 39.19 4.85 -13.80
N LEU A 803 38.45 5.39 -14.78
CA LEU A 803 37.92 4.58 -15.88
C LEU A 803 39.02 3.94 -16.74
N LYS A 804 40.23 4.53 -16.74
CA LYS A 804 41.40 3.99 -17.46
C LYS A 804 41.84 2.62 -16.92
N GLU A 805 41.53 2.29 -15.67
CA GLU A 805 41.90 1.03 -15.02
C GLU A 805 41.00 -0.15 -15.43
N GLN A 806 39.96 0.10 -16.25
CA GLN A 806 39.07 -0.91 -16.85
C GLN A 806 38.44 -1.92 -15.87
N ASN A 807 38.28 -1.55 -14.59
CA ASN A 807 37.71 -2.44 -13.58
C ASN A 807 36.17 -2.32 -13.51
N ASN A 808 35.48 -3.47 -13.50
CA ASN A 808 34.02 -3.54 -13.43
C ASN A 808 33.42 -2.99 -12.13
N GLU A 809 34.11 -3.11 -10.99
CA GLU A 809 33.62 -2.60 -9.71
C GLU A 809 33.72 -1.08 -9.64
N ILE A 810 34.87 -0.52 -10.04
CA ILE A 810 35.08 0.92 -10.15
C ILE A 810 34.05 1.52 -11.11
N PHE A 811 33.83 0.89 -12.27
CA PHE A 811 32.83 1.34 -13.23
C PHE A 811 31.42 1.40 -12.65
N LYS A 812 31.00 0.40 -11.86
CA LYS A 812 29.69 0.40 -11.19
C LYS A 812 29.57 1.52 -10.16
N SER A 813 30.61 1.79 -9.38
CA SER A 813 30.63 2.90 -8.42
C SER A 813 30.62 4.27 -9.11
N ILE A 814 31.30 4.42 -10.24
CA ILE A 814 31.25 5.66 -11.06
C ILE A 814 29.85 5.87 -11.63
N ILE A 815 29.18 4.82 -12.09
CA ILE A 815 27.77 4.91 -12.51
C ILE A 815 26.88 5.36 -11.35
N LEU A 816 27.11 4.86 -10.12
CA LEU A 816 26.38 5.31 -8.94
C LEU A 816 26.58 6.81 -8.68
N TYR A 817 27.84 7.28 -8.75
CA TYR A 817 28.18 8.70 -8.64
C TYR A 817 27.49 9.57 -9.70
N VAL A 818 27.56 9.18 -10.97
CA VAL A 818 26.89 9.91 -12.07
C VAL A 818 25.37 9.93 -11.91
N LYS A 819 24.77 8.84 -11.41
CA LYS A 819 23.32 8.82 -11.11
C LYS A 819 22.95 9.88 -10.07
N VAL A 820 23.78 10.10 -9.06
CA VAL A 820 23.55 11.13 -8.03
C VAL A 820 23.65 12.53 -8.64
N LEU A 821 24.65 12.79 -9.49
CA LEU A 821 24.75 14.08 -10.20
C LEU A 821 23.52 14.35 -11.08
N ILE A 822 23.01 13.34 -11.79
CA ILE A 822 21.78 13.45 -12.59
C ILE A 822 20.56 13.72 -11.70
N LYS A 823 20.46 13.07 -10.53
CA LYS A 823 19.36 13.25 -9.58
C LYS A 823 19.27 14.69 -9.09
N HIS A 824 20.42 15.31 -8.77
CA HIS A 824 20.52 16.70 -8.31
C HIS A 824 20.56 17.75 -9.43
N ARG A 825 20.39 17.32 -10.68
CA ARG A 825 20.43 18.17 -11.87
C ARG A 825 21.71 19.03 -11.98
N HIS A 826 22.86 18.47 -11.59
CA HIS A 826 24.16 19.15 -11.70
C HIS A 826 24.48 19.56 -13.15
N ILE A 827 25.39 20.50 -13.36
CA ILE A 827 25.82 20.86 -14.72
C ILE A 827 26.69 19.70 -15.24
N LEU A 828 26.16 18.95 -16.20
CA LEU A 828 26.85 17.82 -16.80
C LEU A 828 27.43 18.23 -18.14
N ASN A 829 28.67 17.86 -18.40
CA ASN A 829 29.35 18.16 -19.65
C ASN A 829 29.42 16.92 -20.56
N GLN A 830 29.46 17.14 -21.87
CA GLN A 830 29.60 16.07 -22.88
C GLN A 830 30.86 15.20 -22.63
N TYR A 831 31.91 15.81 -22.07
CA TYR A 831 33.14 15.12 -21.68
C TYR A 831 32.87 13.92 -20.74
N LEU A 832 31.99 14.07 -19.74
CA LEU A 832 31.67 13.01 -18.79
C LEU A 832 31.08 11.77 -19.49
N PHE A 833 30.13 11.97 -20.40
CA PHE A 833 29.52 10.86 -21.15
C PHE A 833 30.45 10.28 -22.21
N SER A 834 31.35 11.09 -22.78
CA SER A 834 32.39 10.58 -23.68
C SER A 834 33.31 9.59 -22.97
N GLN A 835 33.80 9.93 -21.78
CA GLN A 835 34.67 9.06 -21.00
C GLN A 835 33.93 7.82 -20.49
N LEU A 836 32.68 7.98 -20.04
CA LEU A 836 31.87 6.89 -19.50
C LEU A 836 31.44 5.87 -20.56
N LEU A 837 31.32 6.29 -21.83
CA LEU A 837 30.91 5.42 -22.93
C LEU A 837 32.11 4.86 -23.72
N ASN A 838 33.27 5.53 -23.72
CA ASN A 838 34.52 5.09 -24.36
C ASN A 838 35.28 4.00 -23.56
N ILE A 839 34.55 3.01 -23.06
CA ILE A 839 35.09 1.84 -22.36
C ILE A 839 35.12 0.66 -23.31
N ASP A 840 36.11 -0.22 -23.14
CA ASP A 840 36.26 -1.49 -23.85
C ASP A 840 34.94 -2.24 -24.01
N GLU A 841 34.73 -2.80 -25.20
CA GLU A 841 33.47 -3.47 -25.57
C GLU A 841 33.07 -4.55 -24.56
N VAL A 842 34.03 -5.32 -24.06
CA VAL A 842 33.80 -6.39 -23.07
C VAL A 842 33.22 -5.86 -21.75
N SER A 843 33.73 -4.75 -21.24
CA SER A 843 33.27 -4.13 -19.98
C SER A 843 31.97 -3.36 -20.17
N ARG A 844 31.78 -2.75 -21.35
CA ARG A 844 30.54 -2.12 -21.77
C ARG A 844 29.42 -3.16 -21.82
N ASP A 845 29.63 -4.27 -22.51
CA ASP A 845 28.64 -5.34 -22.71
C ASP A 845 28.14 -5.94 -21.40
N LYS A 846 29.05 -6.24 -20.47
CA LYS A 846 28.71 -6.75 -19.13
C LYS A 846 27.81 -5.80 -18.34
N ASN A 847 27.89 -4.49 -18.58
CA ASN A 847 27.18 -3.47 -17.82
C ASN A 847 26.15 -2.67 -18.66
N ILE A 848 25.83 -3.14 -19.89
CA ILE A 848 24.88 -2.49 -20.82
C ILE A 848 23.54 -2.17 -20.14
N ILE A 849 23.04 -3.06 -19.28
CA ILE A 849 21.74 -2.88 -18.63
C ILE A 849 21.79 -1.68 -17.67
N ILE A 850 22.87 -1.54 -16.90
CA ILE A 850 23.07 -0.45 -15.94
C ILE A 850 23.25 0.87 -16.70
N LEU A 851 24.03 0.85 -17.78
CA LEU A 851 24.23 1.98 -18.70
C LEU A 851 22.92 2.46 -19.32
N LYS A 852 22.12 1.54 -19.90
CA LYS A 852 20.80 1.87 -20.45
C LYS A 852 19.90 2.51 -19.40
N ARG A 853 19.95 2.07 -18.14
CA ARG A 853 19.19 2.69 -17.03
C ARG A 853 19.67 4.08 -16.67
N LEU A 854 20.97 4.32 -16.66
CA LEU A 854 21.53 5.65 -16.44
C LEU A 854 21.10 6.60 -17.56
N LEU A 855 21.20 6.17 -18.82
CA LEU A 855 20.73 6.94 -19.98
C LEU A 855 19.22 7.24 -19.92
N MET A 856 18.40 6.28 -19.47
CA MET A 856 16.96 6.52 -19.23
C MET A 856 16.75 7.58 -18.14
N LYS A 857 17.48 7.53 -17.01
CA LYS A 857 17.39 8.54 -15.94
C LYS A 857 17.79 9.92 -16.45
N LEU A 858 18.86 10.01 -17.25
CA LEU A 858 19.28 11.24 -17.91
C LEU A 858 18.19 11.83 -18.80
N SER A 859 17.53 11.01 -19.63
CA SER A 859 16.45 11.49 -20.51
C SER A 859 15.23 12.05 -19.76
N LYS A 860 15.01 11.62 -18.52
CA LYS A 860 13.93 12.13 -17.66
C LYS A 860 14.33 13.42 -16.95
N ALA A 861 15.59 13.53 -16.53
CA ALA A 861 16.09 14.70 -15.82
C ALA A 861 16.33 15.89 -16.77
N TYR A 862 16.80 15.64 -17.99
CA TYR A 862 17.15 16.65 -19.00
C TYR A 862 16.34 16.44 -20.28
N THR A 863 15.06 16.80 -20.27
CA THR A 863 14.13 16.50 -21.37
C THR A 863 14.49 17.15 -22.71
N VAL A 864 15.16 18.30 -22.69
CA VAL A 864 15.52 19.07 -23.91
C VAL A 864 17.00 18.92 -24.26
N THR A 865 17.89 18.91 -23.27
CA THR A 865 19.36 18.92 -23.45
C THR A 865 20.01 17.53 -23.36
N ALA A 866 19.25 16.45 -23.18
CA ALA A 866 19.82 15.11 -23.06
C ALA A 866 20.57 14.61 -24.31
N GLU A 867 20.05 14.90 -25.51
CA GLU A 867 20.68 14.43 -26.76
C GLU A 867 22.00 15.14 -27.05
N SER A 868 22.12 16.41 -26.67
CA SER A 868 23.35 17.19 -26.87
C SER A 868 24.50 16.78 -25.93
N LEU A 869 24.20 16.11 -24.82
CA LEU A 869 25.20 15.64 -23.86
C LEU A 869 25.87 14.32 -24.26
N ILE A 870 25.30 13.59 -25.23
CA ILE A 870 25.76 12.26 -25.62
C ILE A 870 26.59 12.37 -26.91
N PRO A 871 27.81 11.80 -26.96
CA PRO A 871 28.61 11.74 -28.19
C PRO A 871 27.86 11.08 -29.36
N GLN A 872 28.10 11.56 -30.58
CA GLN A 872 27.37 11.13 -31.78
C GLN A 872 27.38 9.62 -32.01
N GLU A 873 28.50 8.97 -31.67
CA GLU A 873 28.71 7.51 -31.80
C GLU A 873 27.69 6.68 -31.01
N HIS A 874 27.23 7.17 -29.87
CA HIS A 874 26.38 6.43 -28.94
C HIS A 874 24.91 6.90 -28.91
N ILE A 875 24.53 7.86 -29.75
CA ILE A 875 23.14 8.33 -29.90
C ILE A 875 22.19 7.16 -30.23
N LYS A 876 22.65 6.18 -31.01
CA LYS A 876 21.85 4.97 -31.32
C LYS A 876 21.54 4.15 -30.06
N LEU A 877 22.51 4.00 -29.15
CA LEU A 877 22.32 3.30 -27.87
C LEU A 877 21.33 4.03 -26.97
N PHE A 878 21.40 5.36 -26.94
CA PHE A 878 20.46 6.21 -26.20
C PHE A 878 19.02 6.08 -26.70
N LYS A 879 18.81 6.20 -28.03
CA LYS A 879 17.49 6.01 -28.66
C LYS A 879 16.94 4.60 -28.40
N ASN A 880 17.81 3.58 -28.43
CA ASN A 880 17.44 2.21 -28.09
C ASN A 880 17.04 2.06 -26.61
N ALA A 881 17.74 2.71 -25.67
CA ALA A 881 17.38 2.69 -24.25
C ALA A 881 15.98 3.29 -24.01
N ILE A 882 15.68 4.44 -24.61
CA ILE A 882 14.35 5.08 -24.54
C ILE A 882 13.27 4.19 -25.15
N LYS A 883 13.56 3.57 -26.30
CA LYS A 883 12.63 2.66 -26.99
C LYS A 883 12.31 1.45 -26.12
N ILE A 884 13.32 0.86 -25.46
CA ILE A 884 13.15 -0.25 -24.52
C ILE A 884 12.29 0.18 -23.32
N GLU A 885 12.46 1.39 -22.78
CA GLU A 885 11.59 1.89 -21.69
C GLU A 885 10.13 2.02 -22.14
N LYS A 886 9.90 2.65 -23.29
CA LYS A 886 8.55 2.80 -23.86
C LYS A 886 7.91 1.43 -24.10
N GLN A 887 8.69 0.45 -24.56
CA GLN A 887 8.23 -0.92 -24.72
C GLN A 887 7.98 -1.63 -23.39
N GLN A 888 8.81 -1.42 -22.36
CA GLN A 888 8.59 -2.00 -21.03
C GLN A 888 7.36 -1.40 -20.34
N LYS A 889 7.13 -0.10 -20.44
CA LYS A 889 5.87 0.55 -19.99
C LYS A 889 4.67 -0.01 -20.73
N LYS A 890 4.75 -0.13 -22.06
CA LYS A 890 3.69 -0.77 -22.87
C LYS A 890 3.48 -2.24 -22.50
N LYS A 891 4.54 -3.01 -22.26
CA LYS A 891 4.47 -4.42 -21.84
C LYS A 891 3.91 -4.56 -20.42
N LYS A 892 4.25 -3.65 -19.51
CA LYS A 892 3.68 -3.61 -18.15
C LYS A 892 2.19 -3.30 -18.21
N ASN A 893 1.80 -2.24 -18.91
CA ASN A 893 0.39 -1.91 -19.13
C ASN A 893 -0.37 -3.04 -19.85
N LYS A 894 0.24 -3.69 -20.85
CA LYS A 894 -0.34 -4.87 -21.51
C LYS A 894 -0.43 -6.08 -20.58
N ARG A 895 0.55 -6.31 -19.70
CA ARG A 895 0.50 -7.38 -18.68
C ARG A 895 -0.53 -7.08 -17.60
N ASP A 896 -0.70 -5.83 -17.22
CA ASP A 896 -1.72 -5.40 -16.26
C ASP A 896 -3.12 -5.54 -16.90
N GLN A 897 -3.28 -5.14 -18.17
CA GLN A 897 -4.48 -5.40 -18.98
C GLN A 897 -4.72 -6.91 -19.23
N GLU A 898 -3.69 -7.71 -19.51
CA GLU A 898 -3.80 -9.16 -19.69
C GLU A 898 -4.07 -9.87 -18.36
N ARG A 899 -3.62 -9.33 -17.22
CA ARG A 899 -3.98 -9.81 -15.88
C ARG A 899 -5.44 -9.51 -15.57
N GLU A 900 -5.93 -8.33 -15.93
CA GLU A 900 -7.35 -7.99 -15.85
C GLU A 900 -8.20 -8.87 -16.78
N LEU A 901 -7.78 -9.04 -18.05
CA LEU A 901 -8.48 -9.88 -19.02
C LEU A 901 -8.41 -11.37 -18.67
N ASN A 902 -7.29 -11.85 -18.10
CA ASN A 902 -7.21 -13.22 -17.59
C ASN A 902 -8.02 -13.39 -16.32
N LYS A 903 -8.09 -12.40 -15.41
CA LYS A 903 -9.03 -12.44 -14.27
C LYS A 903 -10.47 -12.59 -14.78
N GLN A 904 -10.87 -11.81 -15.79
CA GLN A 904 -12.18 -11.90 -16.43
C GLN A 904 -12.40 -13.26 -17.13
N LYS A 905 -11.43 -13.78 -17.89
CA LYS A 905 -11.53 -15.11 -18.54
C LYS A 905 -11.47 -16.28 -17.56
N TRP A 906 -10.79 -16.12 -16.43
CA TRP A 906 -10.78 -17.11 -15.34
C TRP A 906 -12.15 -17.13 -14.65
N GLN A 907 -12.77 -15.96 -14.45
CA GLN A 907 -14.17 -15.83 -14.00
C GLN A 907 -15.16 -16.42 -15.01
N GLU A 908 -15.02 -16.17 -16.32
CA GLU A 908 -15.87 -16.77 -17.36
C GLU A 908 -15.71 -18.30 -17.46
N LYS A 909 -14.50 -18.83 -17.25
CA LYS A 909 -14.26 -20.28 -17.21
C LYS A 909 -14.72 -20.93 -15.91
N LYS A 910 -14.72 -20.21 -14.79
CA LYS A 910 -15.36 -20.63 -13.54
C LYS A 910 -16.88 -20.76 -13.76
N ASN A 911 -17.50 -19.76 -14.39
CA ASN A 911 -18.93 -19.77 -14.72
C ASN A 911 -19.33 -20.82 -15.77
N LYS A 912 -18.47 -21.13 -16.75
CA LYS A 912 -18.75 -22.20 -17.74
C LYS A 912 -18.57 -23.62 -17.19
N LYS A 913 -17.76 -23.83 -16.15
CA LYS A 913 -17.67 -25.12 -15.44
C LYS A 913 -18.82 -25.34 -14.46
N GLN A 914 -19.52 -24.28 -14.07
CA GLN A 914 -20.66 -24.32 -13.15
C GLN A 914 -22.01 -24.62 -13.81
N LYS A 915 -22.07 -24.76 -15.15
CA LYS A 915 -23.30 -25.10 -15.90
C LYS A 915 -23.42 -26.57 -16.32
N ASP A 916 -22.36 -27.38 -16.21
CA ASP A 916 -22.37 -28.79 -16.69
C ASP A 916 -22.27 -29.83 -15.56
N SER A 917 -22.48 -29.46 -14.29
CA SER A 917 -22.60 -30.42 -13.18
C SER A 917 -23.53 -29.93 -12.07
N ASP A 918 -24.81 -30.28 -12.20
CA ASP A 918 -25.66 -30.67 -11.07
C ASP A 918 -25.02 -31.92 -10.44
N PHE A 919 -24.15 -31.69 -9.46
CA PHE A 919 -24.09 -32.40 -8.17
C PHE A 919 -22.93 -31.79 -7.38
N GLU A 920 -23.27 -31.32 -6.19
CA GLU A 920 -22.39 -31.04 -5.06
C GLU A 920 -21.45 -29.83 -5.17
N SER A 921 -21.74 -28.88 -4.28
CA SER A 921 -20.78 -28.16 -3.43
C SER A 921 -19.70 -27.36 -4.17
N ASP A 922 -19.86 -26.05 -4.23
CA ASP A 922 -19.33 -25.21 -3.16
C ASP A 922 -19.30 -23.73 -3.56
N GLU A 923 -19.43 -22.96 -2.49
CA GLU A 923 -19.19 -21.54 -2.36
C GLU A 923 -17.95 -21.01 -3.08
N GLU A 924 -18.16 -19.79 -3.60
CA GLU A 924 -17.29 -18.62 -3.47
C GLU A 924 -15.97 -18.54 -4.26
N SER A 925 -15.70 -17.33 -4.80
CA SER A 925 -14.56 -16.53 -4.32
C SER A 925 -14.58 -15.08 -4.84
N ASP A 926 -14.44 -14.17 -3.88
CA ASP A 926 -13.47 -13.06 -3.82
C ASP A 926 -13.86 -11.64 -4.25
N GLU A 927 -14.19 -10.88 -3.21
CA GLU A 927 -13.79 -9.49 -2.96
C GLU A 927 -12.28 -9.24 -3.09
N GLN A 928 -11.93 -8.01 -3.45
CA GLN A 928 -10.62 -7.42 -3.19
C GLN A 928 -10.73 -6.54 -1.94
N GLN A 929 -9.79 -6.65 -0.99
CA GLN A 929 -8.99 -5.49 -0.61
C GLN A 929 -7.73 -5.82 0.22
N ASP A 930 -6.77 -4.92 0.04
CA ASP A 930 -5.40 -4.90 0.53
C ASP A 930 -5.22 -5.10 2.04
N GLN A 931 -4.44 -6.13 2.40
CA GLN A 931 -3.48 -6.05 3.51
C GLN A 931 -2.14 -6.66 3.07
N LYS A 932 -1.10 -5.83 3.02
CA LYS A 932 0.27 -6.25 2.68
C LYS A 932 0.91 -6.98 3.86
N GLN A 933 0.67 -8.28 3.98
CA GLN A 933 1.56 -9.21 4.64
C GLN A 933 2.44 -9.92 3.59
N GLN A 934 3.71 -10.09 3.93
CA GLN A 934 4.66 -10.85 3.12
C GLN A 934 4.37 -12.34 3.27
N GLN A 935 3.70 -12.94 2.28
CA GLN A 935 3.76 -14.38 2.04
C GLN A 935 4.14 -14.65 0.58
N GLY A 936 5.07 -15.58 0.41
CA GLY A 936 5.72 -15.90 -0.85
C GLY A 936 4.78 -16.61 -1.83
N GLY A 937 4.74 -16.08 -3.06
CA GLY A 937 4.08 -16.69 -4.20
C GLY A 937 5.06 -16.88 -5.35
N MET A 938 5.38 -18.16 -5.56
CA MET A 938 6.00 -18.85 -6.70
C MET A 938 6.17 -18.08 -8.02
N GLU A 939 7.42 -17.97 -8.47
CA GLU A 939 7.81 -17.61 -9.84
C GLU A 939 7.68 -18.82 -10.78
N THR A 940 7.12 -18.60 -11.97
CA THR A 940 7.35 -19.38 -13.21
C THR A 940 7.11 -18.40 -14.37
N GLU A 941 7.98 -18.15 -15.36
CA GLU A 941 9.23 -18.77 -15.79
C GLU A 941 10.19 -17.63 -16.20
N VAL A 942 11.41 -17.65 -15.67
CA VAL A 942 12.58 -16.99 -16.27
C VAL A 942 13.30 -18.07 -17.04
N GLU A 943 13.67 -17.76 -18.28
CA GLU A 943 14.61 -18.51 -19.09
C GLU A 943 15.81 -18.93 -18.24
N VAL A 944 16.08 -20.22 -18.19
CA VAL A 944 17.22 -20.79 -17.48
C VAL A 944 18.50 -20.36 -18.22
N GLU A 945 19.05 -19.22 -17.83
CA GLU A 945 20.47 -18.99 -17.87
C GLU A 945 21.03 -19.41 -16.51
N ASN A 946 21.54 -20.64 -16.46
CA ASN A 946 22.32 -21.16 -15.36
C ASN A 946 23.58 -20.29 -15.19
N ASN A 947 23.57 -19.39 -14.18
CA ASN A 947 24.74 -18.89 -13.44
C ASN A 947 24.26 -18.08 -12.21
N LEU A 948 23.70 -18.77 -11.21
CA LEU A 948 23.04 -18.20 -10.02
C LEU A 948 24.02 -17.92 -8.85
N LEU A 949 25.06 -17.12 -9.09
CA LEU A 949 25.90 -16.56 -8.01
C LEU A 949 25.65 -15.06 -7.76
N LEU A 950 24.83 -14.40 -8.60
CA LEU A 950 24.60 -12.96 -8.54
C LEU A 950 23.13 -12.63 -8.78
N LYS A 951 22.39 -12.19 -7.76
CA LYS A 951 20.98 -11.78 -7.88
C LYS A 951 20.84 -10.26 -7.70
N TYR A 952 20.18 -9.59 -8.64
CA TYR A 952 19.99 -8.13 -8.62
C TYR A 952 18.71 -7.75 -7.86
N ASP A 953 18.82 -6.93 -6.81
CA ASP A 953 17.67 -6.36 -6.09
C ASP A 953 17.09 -5.17 -6.87
N PHE A 954 15.88 -5.33 -7.39
CA PHE A 954 15.18 -4.31 -8.17
C PHE A 954 14.72 -3.09 -7.36
N LYS A 955 14.52 -3.23 -6.04
CA LYS A 955 14.11 -2.12 -5.17
C LYS A 955 15.30 -1.25 -4.77
N LYS A 956 16.46 -1.87 -4.58
CA LYS A 956 17.70 -1.19 -4.13
C LYS A 956 18.69 -0.93 -5.26
N GLU A 957 18.43 -1.42 -6.47
CA GLU A 957 19.28 -1.32 -7.65
C GLU A 957 20.73 -1.86 -7.45
N GLN A 958 20.93 -2.91 -6.65
CA GLN A 958 22.26 -3.48 -6.32
C GLN A 958 22.33 -4.99 -6.59
N PHE A 959 23.54 -5.51 -6.86
CA PHE A 959 23.81 -6.95 -7.01
C PHE A 959 24.16 -7.57 -5.66
N HIS A 960 23.60 -8.76 -5.37
CA HIS A 960 23.89 -9.54 -4.17
C HIS A 960 24.47 -10.90 -4.55
N PHE A 961 25.51 -11.32 -3.84
CA PHE A 961 26.00 -12.70 -3.85
C PHE A 961 25.19 -13.51 -2.82
N GLU A 962 24.57 -14.62 -3.22
CA GLU A 962 23.96 -15.58 -2.28
C GLU A 962 24.98 -16.67 -1.93
N ASP A 963 25.24 -16.89 -0.63
CA ASP A 963 26.06 -18.02 -0.17
C ASP A 963 25.34 -19.33 -0.47
N ALA A 964 26.01 -20.30 -1.11
CA ALA A 964 25.48 -21.63 -1.40
C ALA A 964 24.93 -22.35 -0.14
N ILE A 965 25.41 -21.99 1.05
CA ILE A 965 24.97 -22.49 2.36
C ILE A 965 23.53 -22.02 2.69
N LYS A 966 23.11 -20.83 2.25
CA LYS A 966 21.74 -20.32 2.45
C LYS A 966 20.70 -21.07 1.62
N GLN A 967 21.11 -21.70 0.51
CA GLN A 967 20.20 -22.55 -0.27
C GLN A 967 20.00 -23.90 0.39
N LYS A 968 21.03 -24.50 1.00
CA LYS A 968 20.87 -25.70 1.86
C LYS A 968 20.00 -25.42 3.09
N LYS A 969 20.19 -24.26 3.74
CA LYS A 969 19.31 -23.82 4.85
C LYS A 969 17.89 -23.50 4.40
N LYS A 970 17.65 -22.90 3.22
CA LYS A 970 16.29 -22.69 2.68
C LYS A 970 15.59 -24.00 2.31
N VAL A 971 16.33 -25.05 1.95
CA VAL A 971 15.76 -26.39 1.71
C VAL A 971 15.43 -27.07 3.04
N GLN A 972 16.32 -26.99 4.04
CA GLN A 972 16.04 -27.49 5.40
C GLN A 972 14.95 -26.68 6.13
N GLU A 973 14.89 -25.36 5.97
CA GLU A 973 13.83 -24.49 6.48
C GLU A 973 12.50 -24.75 5.76
N LYS A 974 12.51 -25.15 4.48
CA LYS A 974 11.30 -25.61 3.78
C LYS A 974 10.85 -26.99 4.21
N GLU A 975 11.76 -27.86 4.64
CA GLU A 975 11.41 -29.15 5.27
C GLU A 975 10.91 -28.95 6.71
N GLN A 976 11.48 -28.02 7.47
CA GLN A 976 11.00 -27.63 8.81
C GLN A 976 9.69 -26.82 8.76
N GLN A 977 9.48 -25.97 7.75
CA GLN A 977 8.22 -25.24 7.56
C GLN A 977 7.07 -26.14 7.12
N LYS A 978 7.36 -27.27 6.45
CA LYS A 978 6.35 -28.31 6.20
C LYS A 978 6.01 -29.12 7.46
N GLN A 979 6.87 -29.12 8.47
CA GLN A 979 6.58 -29.69 9.79
C GLN A 979 5.95 -28.68 10.76
N SER A 980 6.05 -27.37 10.51
CA SER A 980 5.53 -26.33 11.41
C SER A 980 4.19 -25.70 11.00
N THR A 981 3.61 -26.07 9.84
CA THR A 981 2.17 -25.85 9.63
C THR A 981 1.40 -26.96 10.34
N ILE A 982 1.24 -26.79 11.65
CA ILE A 982 0.19 -27.47 12.41
C ILE A 982 -1.11 -27.01 11.77
N GLN A 983 -1.75 -27.87 10.98
CA GLN A 983 -3.18 -27.70 10.72
C GLN A 983 -3.85 -27.67 12.11
N PRO A 984 -4.69 -26.66 12.41
CA PRO A 984 -5.33 -26.63 13.70
C PRO A 984 -6.08 -27.95 13.89
N LEU A 985 -5.86 -28.59 15.04
CA LEU A 985 -6.49 -29.88 15.39
C LEU A 985 -8.02 -29.81 15.31
N VAL A 986 -8.55 -28.59 15.32
CA VAL A 986 -9.95 -28.25 15.19
C VAL A 986 -10.10 -27.07 14.23
N GLU A 987 -10.90 -27.24 13.18
CA GLU A 987 -11.20 -26.19 12.20
C GLU A 987 -12.62 -25.67 12.46
N TYR A 988 -12.78 -24.35 12.57
CA TYR A 988 -14.11 -23.73 12.55
C TYR A 988 -14.55 -23.61 11.10
N LYS A 989 -15.42 -24.51 10.66
CA LYS A 989 -16.13 -24.44 9.37
C LYS A 989 -17.63 -24.52 9.66
N ASP A 990 -18.41 -23.69 8.97
CA ASP A 990 -19.87 -23.63 9.07
C ASP A 990 -20.43 -23.38 10.48
N GLY A 991 -19.73 -22.55 11.27
CA GLY A 991 -20.20 -22.15 12.60
C GLY A 991 -20.23 -23.27 13.63
N LYS A 992 -19.53 -24.39 13.38
CA LYS A 992 -19.36 -25.51 14.31
C LYS A 992 -17.88 -25.85 14.51
N VAL A 993 -17.57 -26.35 15.70
CA VAL A 993 -16.23 -26.81 16.10
C VAL A 993 -15.97 -28.21 15.51
N ILE A 994 -15.21 -28.33 14.42
CA ILE A 994 -14.91 -29.64 13.78
C ILE A 994 -13.53 -30.13 14.23
N VAL A 995 -13.48 -31.21 15.01
CA VAL A 995 -12.22 -31.84 15.44
C VAL A 995 -11.72 -32.83 14.37
N ASN A 996 -10.54 -32.59 13.80
CA ASN A 996 -9.93 -33.48 12.82
C ASN A 996 -9.17 -34.62 13.53
N GLU A 997 -9.57 -35.88 13.28
CA GLU A 997 -8.85 -37.05 13.79
C GLU A 997 -7.56 -37.31 12.99
N GLN A 998 -6.43 -37.44 13.68
CA GLN A 998 -5.18 -37.89 13.06
C GLN A 998 -5.25 -39.40 12.82
N LYS A 999 -5.35 -39.82 11.55
CA LYS A 999 -5.11 -41.23 11.19
C LYS A 999 -3.62 -41.54 11.37
N GLU A 1000 -3.31 -42.49 12.24
CA GLU A 1000 -1.96 -43.03 12.40
C GLU A 1000 -1.48 -43.64 11.08
N VAL A 1001 -0.45 -43.04 10.48
CA VAL A 1001 0.25 -43.63 9.34
C VAL A 1001 1.29 -44.62 9.88
N LEU A 1002 0.89 -45.89 9.98
CA LEU A 1002 1.78 -47.02 10.14
C LEU A 1002 2.70 -47.15 8.91
N GLY A 1003 4.02 -47.14 9.15
CA GLY A 1003 5.01 -47.74 8.25
C GLY A 1003 5.98 -46.79 7.53
N GLN A 1004 6.91 -46.15 8.25
CA GLN A 1004 8.12 -45.61 7.64
C GLN A 1004 9.15 -46.72 7.40
N LYS A 1005 9.39 -47.10 6.13
CA LYS A 1005 10.59 -47.86 5.73
C LYS A 1005 11.74 -46.91 5.39
N ARG A 1006 12.70 -46.88 6.32
CA ARG A 1006 14.15 -46.54 6.24
C ARG A 1006 14.67 -45.95 4.91
N ARG A 1007 15.06 -44.67 4.97
CA ARG A 1007 16.10 -44.08 4.11
C ARG A 1007 17.44 -44.77 4.42
N ARG A 1008 18.13 -45.30 3.40
CA ARG A 1008 19.56 -45.62 3.48
C ARG A 1008 20.36 -44.35 3.23
N GLU A 1009 21.29 -44.09 4.13
CA GLU A 1009 22.38 -43.13 4.00
C GLU A 1009 23.38 -43.68 2.98
N GLU A 1010 23.85 -42.85 2.05
CA GLU A 1010 25.10 -43.11 1.34
C GLU A 1010 26.05 -41.92 1.46
N VAL A 1011 27.14 -42.27 2.13
CA VAL A 1011 28.42 -41.63 2.41
C VAL A 1011 29.05 -40.95 1.18
N ASN A 1012 29.64 -39.77 1.42
CA ASN A 1012 30.61 -39.12 0.52
C ASN A 1012 31.86 -40.01 0.35
N SER A 1013 32.32 -40.21 -0.89
CA SER A 1013 33.72 -40.51 -1.16
C SER A 1013 34.20 -39.75 -2.39
N ASP A 1014 35.47 -39.36 -2.31
CA ASP A 1014 36.17 -38.35 -3.09
C ASP A 1014 36.43 -38.68 -4.57
N ASN A 1015 36.75 -37.60 -5.31
CA ASN A 1015 37.67 -37.45 -6.44
C ASN A 1015 37.73 -38.53 -7.54
N GLU A 1016 37.54 -38.09 -8.79
CA GLU A 1016 38.51 -38.34 -9.88
C GLU A 1016 38.25 -37.47 -11.12
N GLU A 1017 39.34 -37.10 -11.78
CA GLU A 1017 39.45 -36.19 -12.93
C GLU A 1017 39.09 -36.83 -14.29
N HIS A 1018 38.92 -35.94 -15.28
CA HIS A 1018 39.10 -36.09 -16.72
C HIS A 1018 37.97 -36.66 -17.62
N GLY A 1019 37.73 -35.91 -18.72
CA GLY A 1019 37.13 -36.46 -19.94
C GLY A 1019 36.31 -35.48 -20.79
N GLN A 1020 36.93 -34.46 -21.38
CA GLN A 1020 36.33 -33.75 -22.52
C GLN A 1020 36.13 -34.73 -23.69
N LYS A 1021 34.88 -34.96 -24.14
CA LYS A 1021 34.59 -35.53 -25.47
C LYS A 1021 33.82 -34.54 -26.34
N LYS A 1022 34.43 -34.23 -27.48
CA LYS A 1022 33.91 -33.43 -28.59
C LYS A 1022 32.64 -34.07 -29.17
N ILE A 1023 31.58 -33.28 -29.34
CA ILE A 1023 30.39 -33.68 -30.12
C ILE A 1023 30.57 -33.23 -31.57
N THR A 1024 30.57 -34.19 -32.49
CA THR A 1024 30.68 -34.02 -33.95
C THR A 1024 29.36 -33.62 -34.61
N ARG A 1025 29.47 -33.01 -35.80
CA ARG A 1025 28.44 -32.28 -36.57
C ARG A 1025 27.25 -33.08 -37.15
N ASN A 1026 27.05 -34.36 -36.83
CA ASN A 1026 26.02 -35.20 -37.49
C ASN A 1026 24.69 -35.40 -36.75
N ASP A 1027 24.50 -34.86 -35.54
CA ASP A 1027 23.21 -34.98 -34.81
C ASP A 1027 22.16 -33.90 -35.17
N ARG A 1028 22.31 -33.20 -36.31
CA ARG A 1028 21.42 -32.10 -36.69
C ARG A 1028 20.12 -32.50 -37.41
N LYS A 1029 19.79 -33.80 -37.53
CA LYS A 1029 18.56 -34.26 -38.20
C LYS A 1029 17.47 -34.86 -37.28
N THR A 1030 17.60 -34.79 -35.96
CA THR A 1030 16.58 -35.30 -35.01
C THR A 1030 16.06 -34.22 -34.05
N LYS A 1031 15.80 -33.00 -34.55
CA LYS A 1031 15.27 -31.90 -33.71
C LYS A 1031 13.75 -31.74 -33.70
N ASP A 1032 13.00 -32.50 -34.49
CA ASP A 1032 11.54 -32.41 -34.55
C ASP A 1032 10.81 -33.62 -33.94
N VAL A 1033 11.40 -34.28 -32.95
CA VAL A 1033 10.72 -35.33 -32.19
C VAL A 1033 10.39 -34.81 -30.79
N VAL A 1034 9.10 -34.57 -30.55
CA VAL A 1034 8.57 -34.02 -29.29
C VAL A 1034 8.74 -35.00 -28.11
N HIS A 1035 8.77 -36.30 -28.40
CA HIS A 1035 8.94 -37.36 -27.41
C HIS A 1035 9.68 -38.56 -28.00
N ILE A 1036 10.78 -38.98 -27.37
CA ILE A 1036 11.53 -40.18 -27.78
C ILE A 1036 11.15 -41.29 -26.81
N ILE A 1037 10.56 -42.37 -27.31
CA ILE A 1037 10.32 -43.58 -26.51
C ILE A 1037 11.66 -44.30 -26.42
N LYS A 1038 12.30 -44.27 -25.24
CA LYS A 1038 13.62 -44.89 -25.07
C LYS A 1038 13.55 -46.41 -25.13
N GLU A 1039 12.50 -47.03 -24.57
CA GLU A 1039 12.30 -48.49 -24.59
C GLU A 1039 10.79 -48.81 -24.63
N SER A 1040 10.40 -49.80 -25.44
CA SER A 1040 9.02 -50.30 -25.55
C SER A 1040 8.84 -51.58 -24.73
N GLY A 1041 7.67 -51.79 -24.13
CA GLY A 1041 7.38 -52.93 -23.23
C GLY A 1041 7.66 -54.33 -23.84
N SER A 1042 7.82 -54.43 -25.16
CA SER A 1042 8.26 -55.67 -25.82
C SER A 1042 9.64 -56.18 -25.36
N THR A 1043 10.48 -55.32 -24.79
CA THR A 1043 11.80 -55.72 -24.26
C THR A 1043 11.72 -56.52 -22.96
N PHE A 1044 10.57 -56.50 -22.29
CA PHE A 1044 10.31 -57.23 -21.04
C PHE A 1044 9.50 -58.51 -21.27
N LYS A 1045 9.15 -58.85 -22.52
CA LYS A 1045 8.40 -60.06 -22.82
C LYS A 1045 9.26 -61.29 -22.53
N SER A 1046 8.71 -62.27 -21.81
CA SER A 1046 9.39 -63.55 -21.57
C SER A 1046 9.76 -64.23 -22.91
N LYS A 1047 10.97 -64.81 -22.99
CA LYS A 1047 11.45 -65.50 -24.20
C LYS A 1047 10.80 -66.88 -24.41
N GLN A 1048 10.07 -67.39 -23.42
CA GLN A 1048 9.39 -68.69 -23.47
C GLN A 1048 7.88 -68.50 -23.35
N LYS A 1049 7.06 -69.44 -23.84
CA LYS A 1049 5.58 -69.36 -23.91
C LYS A 1049 4.83 -69.19 -22.57
N ALA A 1050 5.50 -68.77 -21.50
CA ALA A 1050 4.89 -68.36 -20.23
C ALA A 1050 4.40 -66.91 -20.32
N GLY A 1051 3.12 -66.68 -20.03
CA GLY A 1051 2.53 -65.33 -20.03
C GLY A 1051 3.08 -64.49 -18.88
N GLY A 1052 3.58 -63.28 -19.18
CA GLY A 1052 4.03 -62.30 -18.19
C GLY A 1052 5.28 -61.54 -18.65
N ASP A 1053 5.45 -60.32 -18.12
CA ASP A 1053 6.66 -59.53 -18.34
C ASP A 1053 7.73 -59.87 -17.27
N VAL A 1054 8.99 -59.95 -17.67
CA VAL A 1054 10.14 -60.38 -16.85
C VAL A 1054 10.98 -59.15 -16.48
N THR A 1055 11.33 -59.01 -15.20
CA THR A 1055 12.26 -57.97 -14.72
C THR A 1055 13.68 -58.24 -15.22
N VAL A 1056 14.33 -57.24 -15.82
CA VAL A 1056 15.72 -57.34 -16.30
C VAL A 1056 16.62 -56.51 -15.40
N LYS A 1057 17.63 -57.13 -14.77
CA LYS A 1057 18.56 -56.43 -13.86
C LYS A 1057 19.25 -55.26 -14.59
N GLY A 1058 19.19 -54.07 -13.99
CA GLY A 1058 19.76 -52.83 -14.54
C GLY A 1058 18.84 -52.05 -15.49
N ARG A 1059 17.61 -52.54 -15.75
CA ARG A 1059 16.58 -51.81 -16.50
C ARG A 1059 15.38 -51.49 -15.61
N PRO A 1060 14.53 -50.50 -15.98
CA PRO A 1060 13.31 -50.19 -15.24
C PRO A 1060 12.40 -51.41 -15.13
N GLU A 1061 11.63 -51.51 -14.04
CA GLU A 1061 10.67 -52.61 -13.88
C GLU A 1061 9.60 -52.57 -15.00
N PRO A 1062 9.02 -53.72 -15.40
CA PRO A 1062 8.08 -53.79 -16.53
C PRO A 1062 6.83 -52.90 -16.39
N PHE A 1063 6.45 -52.56 -15.16
CA PHE A 1063 5.33 -51.67 -14.84
C PHE A 1063 5.74 -50.20 -14.68
N ALA A 1064 7.00 -49.86 -14.97
CA ALA A 1064 7.50 -48.49 -14.86
C ALA A 1064 6.88 -47.60 -15.95
N PHE A 1065 6.28 -46.51 -15.52
CA PHE A 1065 5.63 -45.53 -16.38
C PHE A 1065 6.59 -44.96 -17.43
N ILE A 1066 6.11 -44.82 -18.67
CA ILE A 1066 6.84 -44.13 -19.74
C ILE A 1066 7.19 -42.74 -19.24
N GLN A 1067 8.49 -42.42 -19.15
CA GLN A 1067 8.94 -41.12 -18.69
C GLN A 1067 8.54 -40.05 -19.70
N LEU A 1068 7.55 -39.22 -19.32
CA LEU A 1068 7.03 -38.18 -20.19
C LEU A 1068 8.05 -37.07 -20.41
N ASN A 1069 8.34 -36.73 -21.67
CA ASN A 1069 9.10 -35.54 -22.00
C ASN A 1069 8.24 -34.30 -21.67
N PRO A 1070 8.71 -33.36 -20.85
CA PRO A 1070 7.96 -32.15 -20.52
C PRO A 1070 7.52 -31.36 -21.76
N LYS A 1071 8.27 -31.44 -22.87
CA LYS A 1071 7.88 -30.83 -24.15
C LYS A 1071 6.59 -31.40 -24.75
N ALA A 1072 6.28 -32.67 -24.49
CA ALA A 1072 5.06 -33.34 -24.95
C ALA A 1072 3.80 -32.90 -24.17
N LEU A 1073 3.97 -32.36 -22.95
CA LEU A 1073 2.88 -31.81 -22.13
C LEU A 1073 2.45 -30.40 -22.58
N ASN A 1074 3.22 -29.75 -23.46
CA ASN A 1074 2.90 -28.43 -23.95
C ASN A 1074 1.83 -28.49 -25.06
N LYS A 1075 0.73 -27.73 -24.91
CA LYS A 1075 -0.44 -27.74 -25.82
C LYS A 1075 -0.09 -27.52 -27.29
N ARG A 1076 0.99 -26.80 -27.59
CA ARG A 1076 1.45 -26.53 -28.98
C ARG A 1076 1.97 -27.77 -29.70
N PHE A 1077 2.44 -28.77 -28.97
CA PHE A 1077 3.01 -30.00 -29.54
C PHE A 1077 2.11 -31.22 -29.36
N LYS A 1078 0.85 -31.01 -28.93
CA LYS A 1078 -0.13 -32.07 -28.62
C LYS A 1078 -0.33 -33.06 -29.77
N ASN A 1079 -0.42 -32.58 -31.01
CA ASN A 1079 -0.63 -33.45 -32.17
C ASN A 1079 0.59 -34.33 -32.49
N GLN A 1080 1.80 -33.82 -32.28
CA GLN A 1080 3.04 -34.59 -32.46
C GLN A 1080 3.28 -35.57 -31.31
N ALA A 1081 2.93 -35.18 -30.07
CA ALA A 1081 2.93 -36.08 -28.92
C ALA A 1081 1.93 -37.24 -29.10
N ASN A 1082 0.70 -36.94 -29.55
CA ASN A 1082 -0.32 -37.97 -29.82
C ASN A 1082 0.18 -38.99 -30.86
N LYS A 1083 0.78 -38.54 -31.96
CA LYS A 1083 1.39 -39.43 -32.97
C LYS A 1083 2.51 -40.30 -32.40
N ALA A 1084 3.34 -39.76 -31.51
CA ALA A 1084 4.40 -40.55 -30.86
C ALA A 1084 3.85 -41.63 -29.92
N PHE A 1085 2.68 -41.40 -29.31
CA PHE A 1085 2.05 -42.39 -28.43
C PHE A 1085 1.12 -43.38 -29.16
N GLU A 1086 0.68 -43.08 -30.39
CA GLU A 1086 -0.12 -44.01 -31.20
C GLU A 1086 0.58 -45.37 -31.39
N GLU A 1087 1.92 -45.39 -31.55
CA GLU A 1087 2.72 -46.63 -31.62
C GLU A 1087 2.68 -47.45 -30.33
N VAL A 1088 2.50 -46.81 -29.17
CA VAL A 1088 2.40 -47.48 -27.85
C VAL A 1088 1.00 -48.09 -27.66
N PHE A 1089 -0.04 -47.41 -28.15
CA PHE A 1089 -1.43 -47.81 -27.93
C PHE A 1089 -1.97 -48.84 -28.94
N GLN A 1090 -1.27 -49.11 -30.06
CA GLN A 1090 -1.75 -50.03 -31.10
C GLN A 1090 -1.66 -51.53 -30.77
N LYS A 1091 -1.23 -51.95 -29.57
CA LYS A 1091 -1.28 -53.37 -29.16
C LYS A 1091 -2.42 -53.65 -28.16
N LYS A 1092 -3.67 -53.45 -28.60
CA LYS A 1092 -4.86 -53.99 -27.93
C LYS A 1092 -4.95 -55.51 -28.13
N SER A 1093 -4.55 -56.31 -27.14
CA SER A 1093 -5.11 -57.69 -26.95
C SER A 1093 -4.71 -58.43 -25.67
N GLY A 1094 -3.98 -57.82 -24.72
CA GLY A 1094 -3.53 -58.52 -23.49
C GLY A 1094 -4.49 -58.39 -22.30
N ALA A 1095 -4.89 -57.16 -21.96
CA ALA A 1095 -5.53 -56.86 -20.67
C ALA A 1095 -6.99 -57.36 -20.52
N LEU A 1096 -7.69 -57.63 -21.63
CA LEU A 1096 -9.08 -58.12 -21.62
C LEU A 1096 -9.22 -59.63 -21.37
N LYS A 1097 -8.12 -60.40 -21.34
CA LYS A 1097 -8.16 -61.86 -21.14
C LYS A 1097 -8.08 -62.31 -19.67
N GLY A 1098 -7.56 -61.48 -18.75
CA GLY A 1098 -7.43 -61.85 -17.33
C GLY A 1098 -8.73 -61.74 -16.52
N VAL A 1099 -9.64 -60.84 -16.91
CA VAL A 1099 -10.86 -60.54 -16.16
C VAL A 1099 -11.95 -61.64 -16.31
N LYS A 1100 -11.76 -62.60 -17.24
CA LYS A 1100 -12.68 -63.74 -17.44
C LYS A 1100 -12.19 -65.07 -16.85
N ALA A 1101 -11.04 -65.09 -16.15
CA ALA A 1101 -10.45 -66.31 -15.58
C ALA A 1101 -10.58 -66.43 -14.05
N HIS A 1102 -11.24 -65.48 -13.38
CA HIS A 1102 -11.68 -65.62 -11.99
C HIS A 1102 -13.21 -65.58 -11.93
N LYS A 1103 -13.82 -66.69 -12.35
CA LYS A 1103 -15.07 -67.22 -11.86
C LYS A 1103 -14.84 -68.69 -11.54
#